data_AF-A0A534L956-F1
#
_entry.id   AF-A0A534L956-F1
#
_cell.length_a   1.000
_cell.length_b   1.000
_cell.length_c   1.000
_cell.angle_alpha   90.00
_cell.angle_beta   90.00
_cell.angle_gamma   90.00
#
_symmetry.space_group_name_H-M   'P 1'
#
loop_
_entity.id
_entity.type
_entity.pdbx_description
1 polymer ?
#
loop_
_entity_poly.entity_id
_entity_poly.type
_entity_poly.pdbx_seq_one_letter_code
_entity_poly.pdbx_strand_id
1 'polypeptide(L)'
;MRGEEKQLEWQAVGRRIVATFLAAFLVLTVVVSAVQFVSGSAAALSPRVGSGSRVLRIGVSGITATTLNPNDITFVLEFIPVYNVYSTLVTRDDRLSVVPDLASSWGVAPDQLNWTFHLVRNAYFTDPTNPTDTSHPVNADDVVFSYNMVKDNSSSVLWSYTSFLDTITKVDAYTVRIKTTAPFAAMNSTLSSIPIFPKYLWQGIADPVANEPRPYPVGSGAMYYDPNSDLSSHIILHRNPNYYGDAMYCQKSRPDEVRFLLYTASSTLIDDFGSGTSRLDAIFNIPAASFVNAASLNQPTVTKIQVAGGFVGEVSSNVLTDALRAQYVAAGNTAFASGSNNQVLATNLVVRQAIAMSIDRAAVVRYAYQGLGTVGDTLVPASNPWHYNIPAAQQYRFNTTAARQMLNNAGWTYDAAGNLAPGNTPLYKAGRTEPLKFRFYTPNNHPEFEPAVANISIWLRQTGIETTDSLGATVPGYEVKDPNAMGSIWSALDYDIWLWDWVFTRVSDPSIDVLQVQTTPAIGVLSDNGYTNATFDAKYNQSLTTLDPAARRVITDEMQKMVYDYASYILPYYPNDLYAVTSDPTLGSGWQNWGDWPTHPGLTMDSDYPNLWFHVAPSDNLPPVVSAFPGVDYVAGQPTTLSVIASDPDDSTLNFTWDFGDGTNAATTATNSVSHTFAVPGTYSVKVRIADSEWPVCATTTAIISPASADLPPVASLDVNFPVSGHGWSTESITVRATVRDPEGDPLYVNWTFGDGTSAADHLTATTPNQDTTVTQTHTYADPGNYTLNVSVTDGKAGAGHTQLKSSTVPIWARPTAGGPAGVAGLNPLINYGVPLGIVAVILVVAAAIFVRRRRARIEEERQEEPPREQPPPP
;
A
#
# COMPACT_ATOMS: atom_id res chain seq x y z
N MET A 1 -15.91 -50.23 58.25
CA MET A 1 -14.69 -50.89 58.75
C MET A 1 -13.94 -51.43 57.55
N ARG A 2 -12.64 -51.07 57.41
CA ARG A 2 -11.54 -51.69 56.62
C ARG A 2 -11.93 -52.20 55.21
N GLY A 3 -11.39 -51.69 54.12
CA GLY A 3 -10.01 -51.27 53.89
C GLY A 3 -9.46 -52.09 52.72
N GLU A 4 -8.68 -51.44 51.84
CA GLU A 4 -7.68 -52.05 50.94
C GLU A 4 -8.23 -52.99 49.84
N GLU A 5 -7.71 -53.13 48.63
CA GLU A 5 -6.52 -52.65 47.93
C GLU A 5 -6.67 -53.05 46.44
N LYS A 6 -6.06 -52.26 45.55
CA LYS A 6 -5.31 -52.68 44.32
C LYS A 6 -5.99 -53.42 43.14
N GLN A 7 -5.78 -52.76 41.99
CA GLN A 7 -5.03 -53.21 40.79
C GLN A 7 -5.75 -53.72 39.52
N LEU A 8 -5.27 -53.13 38.40
CA LEU A 8 -5.14 -53.63 37.01
C LEU A 8 -6.41 -53.56 36.14
N GLU A 9 -6.49 -52.55 35.27
CA GLU A 9 -6.13 -52.60 33.83
C GLU A 9 -7.16 -53.35 32.96
N TRP A 10 -7.86 -52.63 32.07
CA TRP A 10 -7.82 -52.77 30.59
C TRP A 10 -9.02 -52.06 29.93
N GLN A 11 -8.81 -51.72 28.67
CA GLN A 11 -9.38 -50.59 27.94
C GLN A 11 -10.79 -50.77 27.35
N ALA A 12 -11.53 -49.66 27.39
CA ALA A 12 -12.21 -48.98 26.27
C ALA A 12 -13.58 -49.44 25.72
N VAL A 13 -14.28 -48.36 25.31
CA VAL A 13 -15.34 -48.21 24.30
C VAL A 13 -16.80 -48.30 24.76
N GLY A 14 -17.36 -47.12 25.05
CA GLY A 14 -18.37 -46.55 24.15
C GLY A 14 -19.84 -46.67 24.56
N ARG A 15 -20.51 -45.51 24.65
CA ARG A 15 -21.81 -45.14 24.03
C ARG A 15 -22.36 -43.90 24.76
N ARG A 16 -22.51 -42.76 24.05
CA ARG A 16 -23.76 -42.25 23.42
C ARG A 16 -24.86 -41.93 24.44
N ILE A 17 -25.66 -40.86 24.44
CA ILE A 17 -25.99 -39.71 23.57
C ILE A 17 -27.11 -38.96 24.36
N VAL A 18 -27.15 -37.61 24.37
CA VAL A 18 -28.38 -36.76 24.54
C VAL A 18 -28.99 -36.72 25.98
N ALA A 19 -29.43 -35.62 26.60
CA ALA A 19 -30.06 -34.38 26.16
C ALA A 19 -30.21 -33.39 27.34
N THR A 20 -30.11 -32.09 27.03
CA THR A 20 -31.09 -31.03 27.38
C THR A 20 -31.18 -30.58 28.86
N PHE A 21 -30.50 -29.48 29.24
CA PHE A 21 -30.89 -28.05 29.10
C PHE A 21 -31.78 -27.51 30.23
N LEU A 22 -31.35 -26.32 30.69
CA LEU A 22 -32.13 -25.14 31.10
C LEU A 22 -32.59 -24.95 32.57
N ALA A 23 -32.04 -23.86 33.11
CA ALA A 23 -32.72 -22.73 33.76
C ALA A 23 -33.05 -22.82 35.26
N ALA A 24 -32.45 -21.92 36.05
CA ALA A 24 -33.14 -20.70 36.49
C ALA A 24 -32.18 -19.73 37.20
N PHE A 25 -32.39 -18.45 36.91
CA PHE A 25 -31.65 -17.26 37.33
C PHE A 25 -32.02 -16.80 38.76
N LEU A 26 -30.99 -16.37 39.52
CA LEU A 26 -30.93 -15.12 40.31
C LEU A 26 -31.68 -14.97 41.66
N VAL A 27 -30.92 -14.86 42.78
CA VAL A 27 -30.98 -13.74 43.76
C VAL A 27 -29.58 -13.54 44.42
N LEU A 28 -29.07 -12.30 44.34
CA LEU A 28 -28.09 -11.56 45.17
C LEU A 28 -27.83 -12.13 46.59
N THR A 29 -26.63 -12.11 47.23
CA THR A 29 -25.68 -10.99 47.44
C THR A 29 -24.39 -11.51 48.11
N VAL A 30 -23.23 -10.95 47.68
CA VAL A 30 -22.01 -10.59 48.46
C VAL A 30 -21.38 -11.61 49.42
N VAL A 31 -20.23 -12.19 49.03
CA VAL A 31 -18.97 -12.12 49.81
C VAL A 31 -17.80 -12.04 48.83
N VAL A 32 -17.08 -10.93 48.88
CA VAL A 32 -15.76 -10.68 48.29
C VAL A 32 -14.74 -11.65 48.89
N SER A 33 -14.01 -12.40 48.07
CA SER A 33 -12.65 -12.90 48.37
C SER A 33 -12.01 -13.54 47.12
N ALA A 34 -11.13 -12.77 46.46
CA ALA A 34 -9.96 -13.19 45.69
C ALA A 34 -10.08 -14.43 44.78
N VAL A 35 -10.67 -14.26 43.60
CA VAL A 35 -10.22 -14.99 42.41
C VAL A 35 -9.27 -14.06 41.70
N GLN A 36 -7.97 -14.37 41.72
CA GLN A 36 -7.02 -13.70 40.85
C GLN A 36 -7.36 -14.07 39.42
N PHE A 37 -7.94 -13.11 38.70
CA PHE A 37 -7.87 -13.09 37.26
C PHE A 37 -6.39 -12.97 36.92
N VAL A 38 -5.79 -14.06 36.45
CA VAL A 38 -4.56 -13.95 35.67
C VAL A 38 -5.00 -13.33 34.35
N SER A 39 -4.94 -12.01 34.28
CA SER A 39 -4.82 -11.27 33.03
C SER A 39 -3.66 -11.91 32.27
N GLY A 40 -3.97 -12.56 31.15
CA GLY A 40 -2.97 -13.08 30.24
C GLY A 40 -2.25 -11.93 29.57
N SER A 41 -1.32 -11.29 30.29
CA SER A 41 -0.25 -10.53 29.67
C SER A 41 0.51 -11.48 28.77
N ALA A 42 0.73 -11.11 27.51
CA ALA A 42 1.70 -11.79 26.65
C ALA A 42 2.99 -11.94 27.49
N ALA A 43 3.43 -13.18 27.69
CA ALA A 43 4.59 -13.44 28.53
C ALA A 43 5.75 -12.60 27.99
N ALA A 44 6.27 -11.68 28.82
CA ALA A 44 7.47 -10.93 28.52
C ALA A 44 8.62 -11.93 28.40
N LEU A 45 8.83 -12.46 27.19
CA LEU A 45 9.98 -13.28 26.88
C LEU A 45 11.21 -12.39 27.06
N SER A 46 12.05 -12.78 28.02
CA SER A 46 13.35 -12.13 28.25
C SER A 46 14.14 -12.12 26.94
N PRO A 47 14.80 -11.00 26.58
CA PRO A 47 15.56 -10.92 25.35
C PRO A 47 16.75 -11.88 25.44
N ARG A 48 16.77 -12.90 24.59
CA ARG A 48 18.02 -13.49 24.12
C ARG A 48 18.28 -13.00 22.71
N VAL A 49 18.55 -11.71 22.62
CA VAL A 49 19.27 -11.14 21.48
C VAL A 49 20.41 -10.34 22.09
N GLY A 50 21.62 -10.49 21.55
CA GLY A 50 22.81 -9.79 22.05
C GLY A 50 22.54 -8.30 22.20
N SER A 51 23.11 -7.68 23.23
CA SER A 51 23.06 -6.23 23.43
C SER A 51 23.56 -5.53 22.15
N GLY A 52 22.64 -5.02 21.33
CA GLY A 52 22.95 -4.37 20.05
C GLY A 52 21.95 -4.58 18.90
N SER A 53 20.99 -5.52 18.98
CA SER A 53 20.01 -5.74 17.88
C SER A 53 18.81 -4.79 17.94
N ARG A 54 18.45 -4.19 16.80
CA ARG A 54 17.30 -3.28 16.64
C ARG A 54 16.03 -4.07 16.29
N VAL A 55 15.10 -4.13 17.25
CA VAL A 55 13.83 -4.86 17.14
C VAL A 55 12.68 -3.89 16.90
N LEU A 56 11.89 -4.15 15.86
CA LEU A 56 10.62 -3.47 15.58
C LEU A 56 9.46 -4.36 16.07
N ARG A 57 8.65 -3.86 17.03
CA ARG A 57 7.54 -4.59 17.64
C ARG A 57 6.20 -4.11 17.12
N ILE A 58 5.45 -5.02 16.52
CA ILE A 58 4.15 -4.75 15.92
C ILE A 58 3.10 -5.56 16.67
N GLY A 59 2.11 -4.90 17.23
CA GLY A 59 0.97 -5.57 17.87
C GLY A 59 -0.19 -5.72 16.90
N VAL A 60 -0.83 -6.88 16.91
CA VAL A 60 -2.00 -7.17 16.05
C VAL A 60 -3.06 -7.88 16.86
N SER A 61 -4.33 -7.61 16.59
CA SER A 61 -5.44 -8.30 17.25
C SER A 61 -6.42 -8.89 16.26
N GLY A 62 -7.16 -9.93 16.67
CA GLY A 62 -8.30 -10.44 15.91
C GLY A 62 -7.98 -11.24 14.64
N ILE A 63 -6.71 -11.46 14.32
CA ILE A 63 -6.25 -12.33 13.21
C ILE A 63 -5.12 -13.25 13.68
N THR A 64 -5.08 -14.46 13.14
CA THR A 64 -4.07 -15.49 13.43
C THR A 64 -3.64 -16.17 12.14
N ALA A 65 -2.41 -16.68 12.11
CA ALA A 65 -1.91 -17.52 11.04
C ALA A 65 -2.12 -18.99 11.40
N THR A 66 -2.41 -19.83 10.41
CA THR A 66 -2.62 -21.27 10.61
C THR A 66 -1.67 -22.12 9.78
N THR A 67 -1.15 -21.57 8.68
CA THR A 67 -0.18 -22.21 7.81
C THR A 67 0.92 -21.24 7.40
N LEU A 68 2.09 -21.79 7.03
CA LEU A 68 3.20 -21.06 6.41
C LEU A 68 3.51 -21.59 5.00
N ASN A 69 2.73 -22.56 4.51
CA ASN A 69 2.90 -23.11 3.17
C ASN A 69 2.34 -22.12 2.14
N PRO A 70 3.17 -21.55 1.24
CA PRO A 70 2.69 -20.57 0.27
C PRO A 70 1.60 -21.09 -0.68
N ASN A 71 1.45 -22.41 -0.81
CA ASN A 71 0.39 -23.02 -1.63
C ASN A 71 -1.00 -23.06 -0.96
N ASP A 72 -1.10 -22.70 0.32
CA ASP A 72 -2.31 -22.89 1.15
C ASP A 72 -2.68 -21.66 2.00
N ILE A 73 -1.96 -20.54 1.86
CA ILE A 73 -2.24 -19.31 2.61
C ILE A 73 -3.57 -18.67 2.19
N THR A 74 -4.35 -18.21 3.16
CA THR A 74 -5.66 -17.56 2.92
C THR A 74 -5.92 -16.34 3.79
N PHE A 75 -5.15 -16.15 4.87
CA PHE A 75 -5.30 -15.00 5.79
C PHE A 75 -4.16 -14.02 5.68
N VAL A 76 -4.44 -12.71 5.83
CA VAL A 76 -3.46 -11.61 5.74
C VAL A 76 -2.17 -11.87 6.54
N LEU A 77 -2.27 -12.37 7.76
CA LEU A 77 -1.10 -12.63 8.62
C LEU A 77 -0.18 -13.75 8.09
N GLU A 78 -0.67 -14.60 7.19
CA GLU A 78 0.10 -15.67 6.53
C GLU A 78 0.88 -15.15 5.32
N PHE A 79 0.36 -14.14 4.61
CA PHE A 79 1.04 -13.53 3.47
C PHE A 79 2.32 -12.79 3.88
N ILE A 80 2.30 -12.10 5.03
CA ILE A 80 3.45 -11.34 5.55
C ILE A 80 4.72 -12.21 5.66
N PRO A 81 4.77 -13.30 6.44
CA PRO A 81 5.97 -14.13 6.52
C PRO A 81 6.29 -14.82 5.18
N VAL A 82 5.31 -15.14 4.33
CA VAL A 82 5.59 -15.74 3.02
C VAL A 82 6.33 -14.76 2.11
N TYR A 83 5.78 -13.60 1.82
CA TYR A 83 6.36 -12.70 0.80
C TYR A 83 7.51 -11.81 1.32
N ASN A 84 7.75 -11.78 2.63
CA ASN A 84 8.99 -11.23 3.18
C ASN A 84 10.14 -12.25 3.18
N VAL A 85 9.84 -13.56 3.20
CA VAL A 85 10.84 -14.64 3.22
C VAL A 85 11.15 -15.17 1.82
N TYR A 86 10.15 -15.30 0.96
CA TYR A 86 10.34 -15.71 -0.43
C TYR A 86 10.45 -14.51 -1.34
N SER A 87 11.30 -14.61 -2.35
CA SER A 87 11.31 -13.69 -3.48
C SER A 87 10.45 -14.22 -4.62
N THR A 88 10.02 -13.32 -5.50
CA THR A 88 9.27 -13.62 -6.72
C THR A 88 10.07 -13.13 -7.93
N LEU A 89 9.56 -13.27 -9.16
CA LEU A 89 10.30 -12.73 -10.32
C LEU A 89 10.34 -11.21 -10.31
N VAL A 90 9.23 -10.58 -9.91
CA VAL A 90 9.10 -9.12 -9.77
C VAL A 90 8.38 -8.79 -8.48
N THR A 91 8.72 -7.67 -7.88
CA THR A 91 8.07 -7.18 -6.65
C THR A 91 7.38 -5.84 -6.91
N ARG A 92 6.96 -5.16 -5.85
CA ARG A 92 6.32 -3.86 -5.94
C ARG A 92 6.96 -2.84 -5.01
N ASP A 93 7.06 -1.61 -5.48
CA ASP A 93 7.54 -0.48 -4.68
C ASP A 93 6.50 0.01 -3.67
N ASP A 94 6.84 1.08 -2.93
CA ASP A 94 5.98 1.70 -1.93
C ASP A 94 4.65 2.28 -2.51
N ARG A 95 4.60 2.52 -3.82
CA ARG A 95 3.41 2.93 -4.58
C ARG A 95 2.69 1.76 -5.25
N LEU A 96 3.18 0.55 -5.01
CA LEU A 96 2.70 -0.70 -5.56
C LEU A 96 2.90 -0.85 -7.08
N SER A 97 3.85 -0.12 -7.65
CA SER A 97 4.28 -0.26 -9.06
C SER A 97 5.17 -1.48 -9.20
N VAL A 98 5.06 -2.20 -10.33
CA VAL A 98 5.92 -3.38 -10.59
C VAL A 98 7.36 -2.95 -10.78
N VAL A 99 8.27 -3.54 -10.01
CA VAL A 99 9.71 -3.29 -10.04
C VAL A 99 10.50 -4.61 -10.03
N PRO A 100 11.77 -4.60 -10.45
CA PRO A 100 12.63 -5.79 -10.39
C PRO A 100 12.71 -6.43 -9.00
N ASP A 101 12.78 -7.76 -8.96
CA ASP A 101 13.13 -8.53 -7.76
C ASP A 101 14.22 -9.56 -8.10
N LEU A 102 13.92 -10.87 -8.18
CA LEU A 102 14.88 -11.85 -8.71
C LEU A 102 15.18 -11.60 -10.18
N ALA A 103 14.18 -11.21 -10.98
CA ALA A 103 14.40 -10.78 -12.36
C ALA A 103 14.84 -9.32 -12.36
N SER A 104 16.14 -9.10 -12.56
CA SER A 104 16.74 -7.77 -12.72
C SER A 104 16.24 -7.01 -13.96
N SER A 105 15.80 -7.76 -14.97
CA SER A 105 15.19 -7.24 -16.20
C SER A 105 14.38 -8.33 -16.90
N TRP A 106 13.45 -7.91 -17.75
CA TRP A 106 12.70 -8.80 -18.62
C TRP A 106 12.27 -8.12 -19.92
N GLY A 107 12.03 -8.93 -20.94
CA GLY A 107 11.56 -8.49 -22.25
C GLY A 107 10.39 -9.33 -22.72
N VAL A 108 9.44 -8.68 -23.41
CA VAL A 108 8.30 -9.32 -24.07
C VAL A 108 8.56 -9.34 -25.57
N ALA A 109 8.45 -10.50 -26.19
CA ALA A 109 8.58 -10.64 -27.63
C ALA A 109 7.41 -9.94 -28.36
N PRO A 110 7.56 -9.56 -29.64
CA PRO A 110 6.51 -8.88 -30.41
C PRO A 110 5.20 -9.67 -30.51
N ASP A 111 5.24 -10.99 -30.36
CA ASP A 111 4.06 -11.85 -30.35
C ASP A 111 3.22 -11.74 -29.07
N GLN A 112 3.73 -11.05 -28.03
CA GLN A 112 3.11 -10.92 -26.70
C GLN A 112 2.91 -12.25 -25.95
N LEU A 113 3.56 -13.33 -26.41
CA LEU A 113 3.47 -14.66 -25.82
C LEU A 113 4.73 -15.05 -25.08
N ASN A 114 5.90 -14.59 -25.55
CA ASN A 114 7.18 -14.99 -24.99
C ASN A 114 7.77 -13.90 -24.09
N TRP A 115 7.97 -14.22 -22.82
CA TRP A 115 8.56 -13.37 -21.80
C TRP A 115 9.90 -13.95 -21.37
N THR A 116 10.97 -13.18 -21.49
CA THR A 116 12.34 -13.60 -21.11
C THR A 116 12.81 -12.79 -19.92
N PHE A 117 13.24 -13.47 -18.85
CA PHE A 117 13.66 -12.89 -17.58
C PHE A 117 15.14 -13.17 -17.33
N HIS A 118 15.88 -12.15 -16.88
CA HIS A 118 17.28 -12.25 -16.50
C HIS A 118 17.43 -12.12 -14.98
N LEU A 119 17.87 -13.20 -14.35
CA LEU A 119 17.95 -13.32 -12.90
C LEU A 119 19.23 -12.67 -12.34
N VAL A 120 19.13 -12.14 -11.12
CA VAL A 120 20.29 -11.77 -10.33
C VAL A 120 21.16 -13.00 -10.03
N ARG A 121 22.48 -12.81 -9.92
CA ARG A 121 23.44 -13.92 -9.75
C ARG A 121 23.85 -14.20 -8.31
N ASN A 122 23.53 -13.28 -7.40
CA ASN A 122 23.92 -13.28 -5.99
C ASN A 122 22.73 -13.51 -5.04
N ALA A 123 21.65 -14.12 -5.52
CA ALA A 123 20.54 -14.55 -4.68
C ALA A 123 20.83 -15.94 -4.09
N TYR A 124 20.56 -16.11 -2.80
CA TYR A 124 20.74 -17.36 -2.07
C TYR A 124 19.51 -17.68 -1.25
N PHE A 125 19.19 -18.97 -1.11
CA PHE A 125 18.18 -19.42 -0.15
C PHE A 125 18.76 -19.38 1.27
N THR A 126 17.99 -18.83 2.20
CA THR A 126 18.40 -18.65 3.60
C THR A 126 17.72 -19.69 4.49
N ASP A 127 18.45 -20.73 4.90
CA ASP A 127 17.99 -21.66 5.94
C ASP A 127 18.18 -20.96 7.31
N PRO A 128 17.11 -20.78 8.10
CA PRO A 128 17.20 -20.07 9.37
C PRO A 128 18.10 -20.74 10.42
N THR A 129 18.43 -22.03 10.24
CA THR A 129 19.37 -22.74 11.11
C THR A 129 20.83 -22.41 10.82
N ASN A 130 21.13 -21.83 9.64
CA ASN A 130 22.44 -21.33 9.26
C ASN A 130 22.31 -20.15 8.27
N PRO A 131 21.86 -18.97 8.75
CA PRO A 131 21.37 -17.90 7.88
C PRO A 131 22.44 -17.23 7.01
N THR A 132 23.73 -17.46 7.28
CA THR A 132 24.85 -16.93 6.48
C THR A 132 25.34 -17.90 5.40
N ASP A 133 24.74 -19.10 5.29
CA ASP A 133 25.10 -20.06 4.25
C ASP A 133 24.73 -19.55 2.85
N THR A 134 25.68 -19.65 1.92
CA THR A 134 25.54 -19.26 0.50
C THR A 134 25.74 -20.45 -0.43
N SER A 135 25.71 -21.69 0.10
CA SER A 135 25.88 -22.92 -0.69
C SER A 135 24.70 -23.22 -1.63
N HIS A 136 23.55 -22.58 -1.44
CA HIS A 136 22.32 -22.78 -2.19
C HIS A 136 21.91 -21.51 -2.97
N PRO A 137 22.55 -21.22 -4.12
CA PRO A 137 22.17 -20.08 -4.96
C PRO A 137 20.84 -20.31 -5.66
N VAL A 138 20.01 -19.26 -5.73
CA VAL A 138 18.78 -19.25 -6.53
C VAL A 138 19.16 -19.16 -8.00
N ASN A 139 18.60 -20.04 -8.83
CA ASN A 139 18.88 -20.07 -10.26
C ASN A 139 17.63 -20.44 -11.10
N ALA A 140 17.80 -20.50 -12.42
CA ALA A 140 16.71 -20.79 -13.35
C ALA A 140 16.01 -22.14 -13.12
N ASP A 141 16.68 -23.15 -12.56
CA ASP A 141 16.06 -24.44 -12.24
C ASP A 141 15.01 -24.31 -11.11
N ASP A 142 15.25 -23.41 -10.14
CA ASP A 142 14.31 -23.15 -9.04
C ASP A 142 13.06 -22.42 -9.54
N VAL A 143 13.24 -21.44 -10.43
CA VAL A 143 12.12 -20.73 -11.07
C VAL A 143 11.27 -21.69 -11.90
N VAL A 144 11.90 -22.47 -12.80
CA VAL A 144 11.18 -23.45 -13.63
C VAL A 144 10.45 -24.47 -12.76
N PHE A 145 11.09 -24.94 -11.69
CA PHE A 145 10.46 -25.85 -10.74
C PHE A 145 9.22 -25.21 -10.07
N SER A 146 9.36 -24.01 -9.53
CA SER A 146 8.32 -23.30 -8.77
C SER A 146 7.05 -23.09 -9.59
N TYR A 147 7.21 -22.58 -10.81
CA TYR A 147 6.08 -22.33 -11.70
C TYR A 147 5.39 -23.61 -12.14
N ASN A 148 6.14 -24.67 -12.48
CA ASN A 148 5.53 -25.96 -12.84
C ASN A 148 4.87 -26.64 -11.63
N MET A 149 5.47 -26.55 -10.44
CA MET A 149 4.87 -27.07 -9.21
C MET A 149 3.49 -26.44 -8.97
N VAL A 150 3.38 -25.12 -9.02
CA VAL A 150 2.07 -24.47 -8.87
C VAL A 150 1.12 -24.84 -10.01
N LYS A 151 1.60 -24.80 -11.26
CA LYS A 151 0.80 -25.13 -12.45
C LYS A 151 0.21 -26.54 -12.44
N ASP A 152 0.94 -27.50 -11.91
CA ASP A 152 0.56 -28.92 -11.90
C ASP A 152 -0.28 -29.29 -10.66
N ASN A 153 -0.50 -28.37 -9.72
CA ASN A 153 -1.27 -28.59 -8.49
C ASN A 153 -2.49 -27.66 -8.41
N SER A 154 -3.62 -28.08 -8.98
CA SER A 154 -4.85 -27.26 -9.04
C SER A 154 -5.54 -26.97 -7.72
N SER A 155 -5.12 -27.62 -6.63
CA SER A 155 -5.59 -27.32 -5.27
C SER A 155 -4.83 -26.17 -4.62
N SER A 156 -3.68 -25.74 -5.18
CA SER A 156 -2.94 -24.59 -4.67
C SER A 156 -3.76 -23.31 -4.85
N VAL A 157 -3.78 -22.46 -3.82
CA VAL A 157 -4.39 -21.12 -3.90
C VAL A 157 -3.73 -20.25 -4.98
N LEU A 158 -2.50 -20.59 -5.39
CA LEU A 158 -1.74 -19.89 -6.40
C LEU A 158 -1.97 -20.41 -7.83
N TRP A 159 -2.73 -21.50 -8.00
CA TRP A 159 -2.86 -22.18 -9.30
C TRP A 159 -3.41 -21.27 -10.40
N SER A 160 -4.39 -20.42 -10.08
CA SER A 160 -5.03 -19.50 -11.03
C SER A 160 -4.02 -18.61 -11.77
N TYR A 161 -2.96 -18.16 -11.08
CA TYR A 161 -1.88 -17.34 -11.64
C TYR A 161 -1.04 -18.06 -12.70
N THR A 162 -1.10 -19.39 -12.77
CA THR A 162 -0.35 -20.19 -13.74
C THR A 162 -1.20 -20.77 -14.87
N SER A 163 -2.52 -20.55 -14.83
CA SER A 163 -3.49 -21.17 -15.76
C SER A 163 -3.30 -20.79 -17.24
N PHE A 164 -2.68 -19.63 -17.52
CA PHE A 164 -2.38 -19.16 -18.88
C PHE A 164 -0.98 -19.53 -19.37
N LEU A 165 -0.17 -20.22 -18.56
CA LEU A 165 1.18 -20.60 -18.91
C LEU A 165 1.18 -21.86 -19.78
N ASP A 166 1.78 -21.76 -20.96
CA ASP A 166 2.03 -22.89 -21.87
C ASP A 166 3.29 -23.63 -21.38
N THR A 167 4.43 -22.95 -21.35
CA THR A 167 5.71 -23.54 -20.94
C THR A 167 6.57 -22.57 -20.15
N ILE A 168 7.31 -23.09 -19.16
CA ILE A 168 8.37 -22.36 -18.45
C ILE A 168 9.68 -23.11 -18.69
N THR A 169 10.65 -22.44 -19.31
CA THR A 169 11.88 -23.07 -19.79
C THR A 169 13.12 -22.35 -19.29
N LYS A 170 14.12 -23.15 -18.90
CA LYS A 170 15.47 -22.69 -18.63
C LYS A 170 16.19 -22.41 -19.95
N VAL A 171 16.66 -21.18 -20.14
CA VAL A 171 17.52 -20.82 -21.28
C VAL A 171 18.98 -21.04 -20.92
N ASP A 172 19.38 -20.57 -19.74
CA ASP A 172 20.68 -20.80 -19.11
C ASP A 172 20.53 -20.75 -17.58
N ALA A 173 21.64 -20.76 -16.82
CA ALA A 173 21.59 -20.77 -15.35
C ALA A 173 20.85 -19.57 -14.72
N TYR A 174 20.79 -18.42 -15.39
CA TYR A 174 20.18 -17.18 -14.88
C TYR A 174 19.24 -16.53 -15.90
N THR A 175 18.74 -17.30 -16.87
CA THR A 175 17.75 -16.82 -17.84
C THR A 175 16.60 -17.81 -17.94
N VAL A 176 15.38 -17.32 -17.74
CA VAL A 176 14.13 -18.10 -17.82
C VAL A 176 13.24 -17.52 -18.90
N ARG A 177 12.55 -18.38 -19.63
CA ARG A 177 11.52 -17.98 -20.61
C ARG A 177 10.18 -18.58 -20.26
N ILE A 178 9.18 -17.72 -20.08
CA ILE A 178 7.78 -18.08 -19.91
C ILE A 178 7.08 -17.84 -21.25
N LYS A 179 6.31 -18.83 -21.69
CA LYS A 179 5.42 -18.72 -22.84
C LYS A 179 3.98 -18.85 -22.37
N THR A 180 3.11 -17.95 -22.79
CA THR A 180 1.67 -18.03 -22.53
C THR A 180 0.91 -18.67 -23.71
N THR A 181 -0.27 -19.22 -23.44
CA THR A 181 -1.15 -19.83 -24.46
C THR A 181 -1.81 -18.78 -25.37
N ALA A 182 -1.96 -17.56 -24.87
CA ALA A 182 -2.47 -16.37 -25.55
C ALA A 182 -1.83 -15.11 -24.94
N PRO A 183 -1.95 -13.92 -25.56
CA PRO A 183 -1.58 -12.69 -24.89
C PRO A 183 -2.31 -12.59 -23.55
N PHE A 184 -1.61 -12.22 -22.48
CA PHE A 184 -2.15 -12.33 -21.12
C PHE A 184 -2.01 -11.02 -20.35
N ALA A 185 -3.14 -10.38 -20.08
CA ALA A 185 -3.20 -9.04 -19.50
C ALA A 185 -2.87 -9.01 -18.00
N ALA A 186 -3.00 -10.14 -17.30
CA ALA A 186 -2.73 -10.25 -15.87
C ALA A 186 -1.34 -10.83 -15.54
N MET A 187 -0.40 -10.79 -16.51
CA MET A 187 0.96 -11.30 -16.31
C MET A 187 1.65 -10.70 -15.09
N ASN A 188 1.41 -9.42 -14.78
CA ASN A 188 2.00 -8.79 -13.60
C ASN A 188 1.60 -9.48 -12.29
N SER A 189 0.33 -9.91 -12.14
CA SER A 189 -0.10 -10.69 -10.96
C SER A 189 0.64 -12.02 -10.90
N THR A 190 0.75 -12.74 -12.03
CA THR A 190 1.52 -13.99 -12.09
C THR A 190 2.97 -13.82 -11.64
N LEU A 191 3.65 -12.77 -12.12
CA LEU A 191 5.07 -12.57 -11.83
C LEU A 191 5.33 -12.16 -10.38
N SER A 192 4.38 -11.47 -9.73
CA SER A 192 4.49 -11.04 -8.34
C SER A 192 3.93 -12.03 -7.32
N SER A 193 3.06 -12.96 -7.74
CA SER A 193 2.36 -13.86 -6.81
C SER A 193 2.97 -15.25 -6.69
N ILE A 194 3.93 -15.65 -7.54
CA ILE A 194 4.55 -17.00 -7.46
C ILE A 194 5.87 -16.94 -6.68
N PRO A 195 5.94 -17.44 -5.43
CA PRO A 195 7.18 -17.56 -4.68
C PRO A 195 8.15 -18.49 -5.41
N ILE A 196 9.44 -18.15 -5.40
CA ILE A 196 10.48 -19.05 -5.91
C ILE A 196 10.90 -20.00 -4.79
N PHE A 197 10.49 -21.26 -4.92
CA PHE A 197 10.74 -22.35 -3.99
C PHE A 197 12.13 -22.97 -4.22
N PRO A 198 12.87 -23.33 -3.15
CA PRO A 198 14.12 -24.07 -3.26
C PRO A 198 13.86 -25.49 -3.80
N LYS A 199 14.18 -25.72 -5.07
CA LYS A 199 13.91 -27.00 -5.74
C LYS A 199 14.46 -28.19 -4.96
N TYR A 200 15.65 -28.04 -4.37
CA TYR A 200 16.32 -29.11 -3.63
C TYR A 200 15.55 -29.58 -2.37
N LEU A 201 14.67 -28.74 -1.80
CA LEU A 201 13.80 -29.11 -0.68
C LEU A 201 12.45 -29.66 -1.16
N TRP A 202 11.87 -29.04 -2.20
CA TRP A 202 10.48 -29.26 -2.58
C TRP A 202 10.28 -30.37 -3.62
N GLN A 203 11.26 -30.67 -4.48
CA GLN A 203 11.09 -31.60 -5.61
C GLN A 203 10.72 -33.05 -5.24
N GLY A 204 10.92 -33.44 -3.97
CA GLY A 204 10.59 -34.78 -3.47
C GLY A 204 9.21 -34.88 -2.80
N ILE A 205 8.46 -33.79 -2.70
CA ILE A 205 7.17 -33.75 -2.02
C ILE A 205 6.07 -34.15 -2.99
N ALA A 206 5.34 -35.23 -2.67
CA ALA A 206 4.30 -35.76 -3.53
C ALA A 206 3.06 -34.86 -3.61
N ASP A 207 2.69 -34.24 -2.48
CA ASP A 207 1.59 -33.28 -2.39
C ASP A 207 2.11 -32.00 -1.70
N PRO A 208 2.62 -31.03 -2.49
CA PRO A 208 3.22 -29.80 -1.98
C PRO A 208 2.19 -28.80 -1.44
N VAL A 209 0.89 -29.05 -1.63
CA VAL A 209 -0.17 -28.20 -1.07
C VAL A 209 -0.46 -28.64 0.36
N ALA A 210 -0.61 -29.94 0.58
CA ALA A 210 -0.87 -30.47 1.92
C ALA A 210 0.39 -30.63 2.79
N ASN A 211 1.59 -30.61 2.21
CA ASN A 211 2.83 -30.88 2.94
C ASN A 211 3.93 -29.87 2.60
N GLU A 212 4.62 -29.42 3.65
CA GLU A 212 5.82 -28.59 3.56
C GLU A 212 7.08 -29.41 3.89
N PRO A 213 8.26 -29.07 3.32
CA PRO A 213 9.50 -29.80 3.60
C PRO A 213 10.00 -29.60 5.03
N ARG A 214 9.57 -28.51 5.69
CA ARG A 214 10.02 -28.04 7.00
C ARG A 214 8.91 -27.26 7.68
N PRO A 215 8.87 -27.18 9.03
CA PRO A 215 7.86 -26.41 9.77
C PRO A 215 8.10 -24.88 9.73
N TYR A 216 8.92 -24.40 8.79
CA TYR A 216 9.26 -23.00 8.59
C TYR A 216 9.65 -22.77 7.12
N PRO A 217 9.38 -21.57 6.58
CA PRO A 217 9.72 -21.24 5.21
C PRO A 217 11.23 -21.06 5.01
N VAL A 218 11.71 -21.40 3.81
CA VAL A 218 13.09 -21.18 3.35
C VAL A 218 13.01 -20.49 2.00
N GLY A 219 13.39 -19.21 1.94
CA GLY A 219 13.30 -18.38 0.76
C GLY A 219 14.55 -17.51 0.57
N SER A 220 14.47 -16.53 -0.32
CA SER A 220 15.58 -15.63 -0.69
C SER A 220 15.26 -14.14 -0.50
N GLY A 221 14.14 -13.83 0.15
CA GLY A 221 13.62 -12.49 0.37
C GLY A 221 14.41 -11.66 1.37
N ALA A 222 13.89 -10.46 1.68
CA ALA A 222 14.57 -9.48 2.53
C ALA A 222 14.71 -9.93 4.00
N MET A 223 13.85 -10.85 4.43
CA MET A 223 13.81 -11.39 5.77
C MET A 223 13.91 -12.92 5.75
N TYR A 224 14.25 -13.54 6.87
CA TYR A 224 14.09 -14.98 7.09
C TYR A 224 13.27 -15.24 8.36
N TYR A 225 12.57 -16.37 8.39
CA TYR A 225 11.67 -16.73 9.50
C TYR A 225 12.43 -17.31 10.69
N ASP A 226 12.12 -16.89 11.92
CA ASP A 226 12.67 -17.51 13.13
C ASP A 226 11.88 -18.78 13.49
N PRO A 227 12.53 -19.97 13.55
CA PRO A 227 11.89 -21.22 13.97
C PRO A 227 11.33 -21.22 15.40
N ASN A 228 11.66 -20.23 16.24
CA ASN A 228 11.10 -20.06 17.57
C ASN A 228 9.76 -19.32 17.60
N SER A 229 9.27 -18.84 16.45
CA SER A 229 7.94 -18.25 16.32
C SER A 229 6.84 -19.25 16.68
N ASP A 230 5.68 -18.73 17.08
CA ASP A 230 4.48 -19.49 17.41
C ASP A 230 3.27 -18.76 16.82
N LEU A 231 2.65 -19.36 15.80
CA LEU A 231 1.55 -18.75 15.05
C LEU A 231 0.32 -18.39 15.91
N SER A 232 0.24 -18.89 17.15
CA SER A 232 -0.82 -18.54 18.11
C SER A 232 -0.49 -17.33 19.00
N SER A 233 0.78 -16.91 19.07
CA SER A 233 1.22 -15.86 20.00
C SER A 233 2.17 -14.82 19.40
N HIS A 234 3.10 -15.20 18.53
CA HIS A 234 4.06 -14.28 17.92
C HIS A 234 4.72 -14.82 16.65
N ILE A 235 5.02 -13.93 15.70
CA ILE A 235 5.82 -14.23 14.50
C ILE A 235 7.07 -13.34 14.52
N ILE A 236 8.23 -13.94 14.31
CA ILE A 236 9.52 -13.24 14.29
C ILE A 236 10.18 -13.44 12.92
N LEU A 237 10.56 -12.32 12.31
CA LEU A 237 11.35 -12.26 11.09
C LEU A 237 12.68 -11.57 11.37
N HIS A 238 13.78 -12.13 10.89
CA HIS A 238 15.12 -11.55 11.01
C HIS A 238 15.58 -11.01 9.65
N ARG A 239 16.39 -9.95 9.66
CA ARG A 239 17.05 -9.46 8.44
C ARG A 239 17.81 -10.59 7.77
N ASN A 240 17.58 -10.80 6.47
CA ASN A 240 18.37 -11.75 5.70
C ASN A 240 19.79 -11.21 5.42
N PRO A 241 20.86 -11.82 5.97
CA PRO A 241 22.23 -11.34 5.77
C PRO A 241 22.72 -11.57 4.33
N ASN A 242 22.05 -12.42 3.56
CA ASN A 242 22.39 -12.78 2.19
C ASN A 242 21.45 -12.15 1.16
N TYR A 243 20.65 -11.15 1.55
CA TYR A 243 19.69 -10.53 0.64
C TYR A 243 20.40 -9.80 -0.51
N TYR A 244 20.17 -10.27 -1.73
CA TYR A 244 20.77 -9.69 -2.94
C TYR A 244 20.35 -8.23 -3.18
N GLY A 245 19.19 -7.81 -2.66
CA GLY A 245 18.66 -6.46 -2.82
C GLY A 245 19.54 -5.37 -2.20
N ASP A 246 20.40 -5.68 -1.22
CA ASP A 246 21.38 -4.70 -0.70
C ASP A 246 22.36 -4.28 -1.81
N ALA A 247 22.97 -5.27 -2.47
CA ALA A 247 23.92 -5.02 -3.55
C ALA A 247 23.25 -4.52 -4.84
N MET A 248 22.08 -5.08 -5.19
CA MET A 248 21.41 -4.79 -6.46
C MET A 248 20.56 -3.52 -6.44
N TYR A 249 19.95 -3.21 -5.30
CA TYR A 249 18.89 -2.21 -5.18
C TYR A 249 19.11 -1.22 -4.01
N CYS A 250 20.20 -1.33 -3.25
CA CYS A 250 20.41 -0.62 -1.97
C CYS A 250 19.26 -0.83 -0.98
N GLN A 251 18.62 -1.99 -1.02
CA GLN A 251 17.53 -2.34 -0.14
C GLN A 251 18.06 -3.21 0.99
N LYS A 252 18.24 -2.60 2.16
CA LYS A 252 18.65 -3.27 3.38
C LYS A 252 17.58 -3.04 4.43
N SER A 253 17.02 -4.12 4.97
CA SER A 253 16.07 -4.03 6.09
C SER A 253 16.75 -3.31 7.25
N ARG A 254 16.15 -2.27 7.81
CA ARG A 254 16.73 -1.47 8.90
C ARG A 254 16.47 -2.06 10.29
N PRO A 255 15.31 -2.69 10.55
CA PRO A 255 15.19 -3.63 11.65
C PRO A 255 16.16 -4.81 11.46
N ASP A 256 16.82 -5.24 12.53
CA ASP A 256 17.50 -6.53 12.57
C ASP A 256 16.45 -7.65 12.79
N GLU A 257 15.40 -7.34 13.55
CA GLU A 257 14.28 -8.21 13.87
C GLU A 257 12.96 -7.44 13.74
N VAL A 258 11.95 -8.03 13.09
CA VAL A 258 10.56 -7.60 13.09
C VAL A 258 9.75 -8.65 13.85
N ARG A 259 9.04 -8.21 14.90
CA ARG A 259 8.29 -9.10 15.79
C ARG A 259 6.82 -8.69 15.81
N PHE A 260 5.97 -9.57 15.29
CA PHE A 260 4.52 -9.48 15.42
C PHE A 260 4.07 -10.16 16.71
N LEU A 261 3.32 -9.44 17.54
CA LEU A 261 2.77 -9.92 18.81
C LEU A 261 1.25 -10.01 18.68
N LEU A 262 0.70 -11.22 18.86
CA LEU A 262 -0.71 -11.50 18.60
C LEU A 262 -1.53 -11.33 19.88
N TYR A 263 -2.59 -10.53 19.78
CA TYR A 263 -3.53 -10.23 20.86
C TYR A 263 -4.89 -10.82 20.55
N THR A 264 -5.51 -11.45 21.54
CA THR A 264 -6.88 -11.95 21.43
C THR A 264 -7.92 -10.83 21.55
N ALA A 265 -7.61 -9.77 22.29
CA ALA A 265 -8.49 -8.63 22.50
C ALA A 265 -7.84 -7.31 22.07
N SER A 266 -8.51 -6.57 21.19
CA SER A 266 -8.06 -5.27 20.69
C SER A 266 -7.93 -4.21 21.79
N SER A 267 -8.76 -4.28 22.85
CA SER A 267 -8.64 -3.37 24.00
C SER A 267 -7.30 -3.53 24.71
N THR A 268 -6.84 -4.78 24.91
CA THR A 268 -5.54 -5.06 25.55
C THR A 268 -4.39 -4.60 24.68
N LEU A 269 -4.45 -4.84 23.37
CA LEU A 269 -3.46 -4.34 22.40
C LEU A 269 -3.31 -2.81 22.50
N ILE A 270 -4.43 -2.09 22.49
CA ILE A 270 -4.47 -0.62 22.51
C ILE A 270 -3.94 -0.06 23.82
N ASP A 271 -4.27 -0.68 24.95
CA ASP A 271 -3.77 -0.28 26.26
C ASP A 271 -2.27 -0.56 26.42
N ASP A 272 -1.79 -1.72 25.96
CA ASP A 272 -0.36 -2.06 25.95
C ASP A 272 0.45 -1.09 25.08
N PHE A 273 -0.07 -0.73 23.91
CA PHE A 273 0.56 0.25 23.01
C PHE A 273 0.59 1.65 23.65
N GLY A 274 -0.54 2.14 24.15
CA GLY A 274 -0.62 3.48 24.73
C GLY A 274 0.09 3.63 26.08
N SER A 275 0.30 2.54 26.83
CA SER A 275 1.05 2.56 28.09
C SER A 275 2.54 2.31 27.93
N GLY A 276 2.98 1.78 26.78
CA GLY A 276 4.36 1.35 26.55
C GLY A 276 4.76 0.06 27.28
N THR A 277 3.81 -0.64 27.92
CA THR A 277 4.08 -1.85 28.73
C THR A 277 4.78 -2.94 27.91
N SER A 278 4.33 -3.15 26.68
CA SER A 278 4.87 -4.15 25.75
C SER A 278 5.86 -3.57 24.74
N ARG A 279 6.24 -2.28 24.90
CA ARG A 279 7.17 -1.55 24.04
C ARG A 279 6.81 -1.64 22.54
N LEU A 280 5.52 -1.62 22.21
CA LEU A 280 5.01 -1.72 20.85
C LEU A 280 5.34 -0.45 20.06
N ASP A 281 5.91 -0.60 18.87
CA ASP A 281 6.25 0.49 17.96
C ASP A 281 5.08 0.88 17.06
N ALA A 282 4.28 -0.13 16.70
CA ALA A 282 3.11 0.02 15.87
C ALA A 282 2.04 -1.01 16.21
N ILE A 283 0.80 -0.70 15.86
CA ILE A 283 -0.33 -1.62 15.95
C ILE A 283 -1.25 -1.50 14.73
N PHE A 284 -1.93 -2.60 14.38
CA PHE A 284 -2.92 -2.64 13.31
C PHE A 284 -4.13 -3.51 13.63
N ASN A 285 -5.11 -3.50 12.72
CA ASN A 285 -6.45 -4.07 12.92
C ASN A 285 -7.17 -3.45 14.12
N ILE A 286 -7.13 -2.11 14.22
CA ILE A 286 -7.77 -1.34 15.29
C ILE A 286 -9.27 -1.18 14.98
N PRO A 287 -10.19 -1.56 15.88
CA PRO A 287 -11.62 -1.28 15.69
C PRO A 287 -11.92 0.21 15.50
N ALA A 288 -12.87 0.53 14.62
CA ALA A 288 -13.23 1.90 14.26
C ALA A 288 -13.61 2.75 15.48
N ALA A 289 -14.41 2.20 16.39
CA ALA A 289 -14.81 2.88 17.62
C ALA A 289 -13.60 3.21 18.52
N SER A 290 -12.64 2.29 18.64
CA SER A 290 -11.44 2.50 19.45
C SER A 290 -10.47 3.47 18.79
N PHE A 291 -10.31 3.41 17.46
CA PHE A 291 -9.48 4.34 16.70
C PHE A 291 -9.92 5.80 16.90
N VAL A 292 -11.23 6.05 16.98
CA VAL A 292 -11.76 7.40 17.25
C VAL A 292 -11.64 7.78 18.72
N ASN A 293 -12.06 6.90 19.63
CA ASN A 293 -12.38 7.29 21.00
C ASN A 293 -11.36 6.87 22.07
N ALA A 294 -10.47 5.91 21.81
CA ALA A 294 -9.56 5.40 22.84
C ALA A 294 -8.56 6.46 23.29
N ALA A 295 -8.53 6.77 24.59
CA ALA A 295 -7.60 7.74 25.17
C ALA A 295 -6.14 7.35 24.91
N SER A 296 -5.83 6.06 24.98
CA SER A 296 -4.52 5.46 24.68
C SER A 296 -4.00 5.79 23.27
N LEU A 297 -4.90 6.04 22.30
CA LEU A 297 -4.54 6.41 20.92
C LEU A 297 -4.63 7.91 20.63
N ASN A 298 -5.19 8.71 21.55
CA ASN A 298 -5.37 10.15 21.40
C ASN A 298 -4.24 10.96 22.07
N GLN A 299 -3.09 10.32 22.28
CA GLN A 299 -1.89 10.95 22.82
C GLN A 299 -1.14 11.74 21.74
N PRO A 300 -0.46 12.86 22.08
CA PRO A 300 0.29 13.66 21.10
C PRO A 300 1.43 12.91 20.39
N THR A 301 1.92 11.83 21.01
CA THR A 301 3.06 11.01 20.55
C THR A 301 2.63 9.78 19.74
N VAL A 302 1.32 9.61 19.54
CA VAL A 302 0.74 8.55 18.72
C VAL A 302 0.25 9.15 17.42
N THR A 303 0.69 8.59 16.30
CA THR A 303 0.16 8.92 14.98
C THR A 303 -0.82 7.84 14.56
N LYS A 304 -2.09 8.23 14.37
CA LYS A 304 -3.15 7.37 13.85
C LYS A 304 -3.19 7.47 12.32
N ILE A 305 -3.19 6.34 11.64
CA ILE A 305 -3.13 6.27 10.18
C ILE A 305 -4.30 5.41 9.69
N GLN A 306 -4.96 5.86 8.63
CA GLN A 306 -6.02 5.10 7.96
C GLN A 306 -5.67 4.95 6.49
N VAL A 307 -5.83 3.75 5.93
CA VAL A 307 -5.46 3.44 4.54
C VAL A 307 -6.63 2.74 3.88
N ALA A 308 -6.91 3.05 2.61
CA ALA A 308 -7.89 2.29 1.84
C ALA A 308 -7.23 1.02 1.27
N GLY A 309 -7.03 -0.02 2.08
CA GLY A 309 -6.26 -1.21 1.68
C GLY A 309 -7.01 -2.19 0.78
N GLY A 310 -8.32 -1.98 0.56
CA GLY A 310 -9.08 -2.71 -0.46
C GLY A 310 -10.05 -3.75 0.07
N PHE A 311 -10.35 -3.72 1.38
CA PHE A 311 -11.50 -4.46 1.91
C PHE A 311 -12.81 -4.02 1.24
N VAL A 312 -13.70 -4.98 1.02
CA VAL A 312 -15.00 -4.79 0.38
C VAL A 312 -16.04 -5.51 1.21
N GLY A 313 -16.83 -4.75 1.96
CA GLY A 313 -17.96 -5.29 2.71
C GLY A 313 -19.06 -5.74 1.76
N GLU A 314 -19.59 -6.94 1.98
CA GLU A 314 -20.54 -7.57 1.08
C GLU A 314 -21.76 -8.14 1.81
N VAL A 315 -22.95 -7.74 1.35
CA VAL A 315 -24.20 -8.41 1.67
C VAL A 315 -24.54 -9.32 0.50
N SER A 316 -24.16 -10.58 0.62
CA SER A 316 -24.35 -11.59 -0.42
C SER A 316 -25.70 -12.26 -0.29
N SER A 317 -26.35 -12.51 -1.43
CA SER A 317 -27.53 -13.36 -1.54
C SER A 317 -27.15 -14.64 -2.28
N ASN A 318 -27.42 -15.78 -1.67
CA ASN A 318 -27.15 -17.07 -2.29
C ASN A 318 -28.15 -17.35 -3.42
N VAL A 319 -27.65 -17.28 -4.65
CA VAL A 319 -28.42 -17.43 -5.88
C VAL A 319 -28.23 -18.78 -6.57
N LEU A 320 -27.59 -19.76 -5.90
CA LEU A 320 -27.47 -21.11 -6.42
C LEU A 320 -28.86 -21.77 -6.54
N THR A 321 -29.22 -22.20 -7.74
CA THR A 321 -30.49 -22.91 -7.95
C THR A 321 -30.40 -24.37 -7.50
N ASP A 322 -31.50 -24.97 -7.05
CA ASP A 322 -31.54 -26.40 -6.68
C ASP A 322 -31.06 -27.31 -7.83
N ALA A 323 -31.41 -26.97 -9.07
CA ALA A 323 -30.98 -27.71 -10.24
C ALA A 323 -29.45 -27.66 -10.43
N LEU A 324 -28.85 -26.49 -10.27
CA LEU A 324 -27.40 -26.32 -10.38
C LEU A 324 -26.68 -26.98 -9.19
N ARG A 325 -27.22 -26.86 -7.98
CA ARG A 325 -26.72 -27.57 -6.79
C ARG A 325 -26.67 -29.07 -7.03
N ALA A 326 -27.76 -29.65 -7.54
CA ALA A 326 -27.80 -31.08 -7.87
C ALA A 326 -26.76 -31.48 -8.93
N GLN A 327 -26.48 -30.62 -9.92
CA GLN A 327 -25.44 -30.86 -10.91
C GLN A 327 -24.04 -30.90 -10.27
N TYR A 328 -23.71 -29.95 -9.41
CA TYR A 328 -22.41 -29.92 -8.71
C TYR A 328 -22.23 -31.11 -7.76
N VAL A 329 -23.28 -31.50 -7.04
CA VAL A 329 -23.27 -32.70 -6.20
C VAL A 329 -23.03 -33.95 -7.05
N ALA A 330 -23.71 -34.07 -8.20
CA ALA A 330 -23.50 -35.18 -9.13
C ALA A 330 -22.10 -35.18 -9.77
N ALA A 331 -21.48 -34.00 -9.91
CA ALA A 331 -20.11 -33.82 -10.39
C ALA A 331 -19.04 -34.05 -9.31
N GLY A 332 -19.43 -34.40 -8.08
CA GLY A 332 -18.51 -34.78 -7.00
C GLY A 332 -18.25 -33.70 -5.95
N ASN A 333 -18.85 -32.52 -6.05
CA ASN A 333 -18.79 -31.53 -4.96
C ASN A 333 -19.75 -31.93 -3.83
N THR A 334 -19.27 -32.74 -2.89
CA THR A 334 -20.10 -33.29 -1.81
C THR A 334 -20.48 -32.26 -0.74
N ALA A 335 -19.75 -31.15 -0.61
CA ALA A 335 -20.07 -30.09 0.35
C ALA A 335 -21.43 -29.46 0.06
N PHE A 336 -21.77 -29.32 -1.22
CA PHE A 336 -23.07 -28.76 -1.64
C PHE A 336 -24.27 -29.65 -1.27
N ALA A 337 -24.05 -30.92 -0.97
CA ALA A 337 -25.12 -31.86 -0.58
C ALA A 337 -25.68 -31.56 0.82
N SER A 338 -24.88 -30.96 1.71
CA SER A 338 -25.32 -30.52 3.04
C SER A 338 -25.90 -29.10 3.06
N GLY A 339 -25.65 -28.30 2.01
CA GLY A 339 -26.07 -26.91 1.98
C GLY A 339 -27.46 -26.68 1.38
N SER A 340 -28.06 -25.56 1.77
CA SER A 340 -29.37 -25.13 1.30
C SER A 340 -29.43 -23.61 1.17
N ASN A 341 -30.36 -23.12 0.34
CA ASN A 341 -30.65 -21.69 0.23
C ASN A 341 -32.09 -21.43 -0.22
N ASN A 342 -32.61 -20.25 0.13
CA ASN A 342 -33.95 -19.83 -0.27
C ASN A 342 -34.02 -19.54 -1.78
N GLN A 343 -34.74 -20.37 -2.52
CA GLN A 343 -34.87 -20.29 -3.98
C GLN A 343 -35.57 -19.01 -4.50
N VAL A 344 -36.23 -18.24 -3.63
CA VAL A 344 -36.73 -16.90 -4.01
C VAL A 344 -35.56 -15.98 -4.35
N LEU A 345 -34.45 -16.03 -3.62
CA LEU A 345 -33.26 -15.23 -3.91
C LEU A 345 -32.62 -15.65 -5.23
N ALA A 346 -32.55 -16.95 -5.51
CA ALA A 346 -32.02 -17.49 -6.76
C ALA A 346 -32.83 -17.04 -7.99
N THR A 347 -34.16 -17.00 -7.88
CA THR A 347 -35.04 -16.86 -9.05
C THR A 347 -35.72 -15.50 -9.20
N ASN A 348 -35.72 -14.64 -8.18
CA ASN A 348 -36.49 -13.40 -8.18
C ASN A 348 -35.60 -12.14 -8.10
N LEU A 349 -35.36 -11.53 -9.27
CA LEU A 349 -34.61 -10.28 -9.37
C LEU A 349 -35.24 -9.12 -8.56
N VAL A 350 -36.58 -9.01 -8.55
CA VAL A 350 -37.28 -7.92 -7.83
C VAL A 350 -37.02 -8.01 -6.31
N VAL A 351 -36.97 -9.22 -5.75
CA VAL A 351 -36.64 -9.41 -4.33
C VAL A 351 -35.20 -8.98 -4.05
N ARG A 352 -34.24 -9.35 -4.90
CA ARG A 352 -32.84 -8.93 -4.76
C ARG A 352 -32.66 -7.41 -4.89
N GLN A 353 -33.35 -6.78 -5.84
CA GLN A 353 -33.37 -5.33 -5.99
C GLN A 353 -34.00 -4.64 -4.76
N ALA A 354 -35.07 -5.21 -4.19
CA ALA A 354 -35.67 -4.70 -2.97
C ALA A 354 -34.71 -4.80 -1.77
N ILE A 355 -33.92 -5.88 -1.65
CA ILE A 355 -32.85 -6.00 -0.65
C ILE A 355 -31.82 -4.88 -0.84
N ALA A 356 -31.33 -4.67 -2.05
CA ALA A 356 -30.36 -3.60 -2.35
C ALA A 356 -30.89 -2.20 -2.01
N MET A 357 -32.15 -1.91 -2.30
CA MET A 357 -32.81 -0.64 -1.93
C MET A 357 -33.11 -0.51 -0.43
N SER A 358 -33.08 -1.61 0.33
CA SER A 358 -33.35 -1.60 1.77
C SER A 358 -32.12 -1.24 2.59
N ILE A 359 -30.92 -1.25 2.04
CA ILE A 359 -29.70 -1.06 2.83
C ILE A 359 -29.27 0.41 2.77
N ASP A 360 -29.28 1.10 3.92
CA ASP A 360 -28.69 2.44 4.05
C ASP A 360 -27.17 2.34 4.22
N ARG A 361 -26.50 2.27 3.06
CA ARG A 361 -25.05 2.13 2.96
C ARG A 361 -24.28 3.26 3.66
N ALA A 362 -24.81 4.49 3.59
CA ALA A 362 -24.20 5.63 4.25
C ALA A 362 -24.35 5.55 5.79
N ALA A 363 -25.47 5.02 6.28
CA ALA A 363 -25.65 4.77 7.71
C ALA A 363 -24.73 3.64 8.21
N VAL A 364 -24.49 2.59 7.43
CA VAL A 364 -23.51 1.54 7.80
C VAL A 364 -22.12 2.15 7.98
N VAL A 365 -21.61 2.91 6.99
CA VAL A 365 -20.31 3.59 7.10
C VAL A 365 -20.27 4.53 8.30
N ARG A 366 -21.34 5.30 8.54
CA ARG A 366 -21.40 6.29 9.61
C ARG A 366 -21.43 5.67 11.01
N TYR A 367 -22.23 4.63 11.21
CA TYR A 367 -22.53 4.13 12.56
C TYR A 367 -21.77 2.87 12.92
N ALA A 368 -21.54 1.95 11.98
CA ALA A 368 -20.69 0.79 12.23
C ALA A 368 -19.21 1.19 12.17
N TYR A 369 -18.80 1.83 11.08
CA TYR A 369 -17.41 2.20 10.82
C TYR A 369 -17.02 3.61 11.30
N GLN A 370 -17.89 4.34 12.00
CA GLN A 370 -17.61 5.68 12.53
C GLN A 370 -17.14 6.70 11.47
N GLY A 371 -17.51 6.51 10.20
CA GLY A 371 -17.06 7.33 9.07
C GLY A 371 -15.68 6.95 8.51
N LEU A 372 -15.04 5.90 9.01
CA LEU A 372 -13.72 5.40 8.57
C LEU A 372 -13.86 4.41 7.41
N GLY A 373 -14.35 4.92 6.28
CA GLY A 373 -14.57 4.16 5.06
C GLY A 373 -15.39 4.95 4.07
N THR A 374 -15.68 4.34 2.93
CA THR A 374 -16.50 4.94 1.87
C THR A 374 -17.67 4.02 1.52
N VAL A 375 -18.72 4.60 0.92
CA VAL A 375 -19.86 3.82 0.43
C VAL A 375 -19.42 2.98 -0.76
N GLY A 376 -19.78 1.69 -0.74
CA GLY A 376 -19.48 0.75 -1.81
C GLY A 376 -20.55 0.70 -2.91
N ASP A 377 -20.15 0.26 -4.09
CA ASP A 377 -21.05 -0.03 -5.22
C ASP A 377 -20.64 -1.30 -5.99
N THR A 378 -19.34 -1.52 -6.22
CA THR A 378 -18.81 -2.61 -7.07
C THR A 378 -17.75 -3.46 -6.38
N LEU A 379 -17.56 -4.69 -6.85
CA LEU A 379 -16.64 -5.65 -6.22
C LEU A 379 -15.19 -5.14 -6.26
N VAL A 380 -14.82 -4.42 -7.32
CA VAL A 380 -13.55 -3.71 -7.38
C VAL A 380 -13.65 -2.47 -6.48
N PRO A 381 -12.85 -2.34 -5.40
CA PRO A 381 -12.94 -1.21 -4.48
C PRO A 381 -12.43 0.09 -5.08
N ALA A 382 -12.88 1.22 -4.54
CA ALA A 382 -12.49 2.55 -5.02
C ALA A 382 -10.98 2.85 -4.91
N SER A 383 -10.24 2.11 -4.07
CA SER A 383 -8.79 2.19 -3.97
C SER A 383 -8.05 1.59 -5.17
N ASN A 384 -8.72 0.70 -5.92
CA ASN A 384 -8.18 0.02 -7.09
C ASN A 384 -8.42 0.86 -8.37
N PRO A 385 -7.41 1.02 -9.24
CA PRO A 385 -7.53 1.84 -10.45
C PRO A 385 -8.58 1.34 -11.44
N TRP A 386 -9.02 0.09 -11.37
CA TRP A 386 -10.03 -0.50 -12.26
C TRP A 386 -11.47 -0.34 -11.75
N HIS A 387 -11.67 0.38 -10.65
CA HIS A 387 -13.00 0.66 -10.10
C HIS A 387 -13.94 1.31 -11.13
N TYR A 388 -15.15 0.77 -11.23
CA TYR A 388 -16.23 1.37 -12.02
C TYR A 388 -17.26 2.06 -11.13
N ASN A 389 -17.40 3.37 -11.28
CA ASN A 389 -18.42 4.13 -10.56
C ASN A 389 -19.79 3.90 -11.20
N ILE A 390 -20.73 3.28 -10.48
CA ILE A 390 -22.11 3.18 -10.93
C ILE A 390 -22.71 4.59 -11.04
N PRO A 391 -23.29 4.99 -12.18
CA PRO A 391 -23.88 6.32 -12.32
C PRO A 391 -24.96 6.56 -11.25
N ALA A 392 -24.98 7.74 -10.64
CA ALA A 392 -25.90 8.08 -9.53
C ALA A 392 -27.40 7.94 -9.85
N ALA A 393 -27.77 7.93 -11.14
CA ALA A 393 -29.14 7.68 -11.61
C ALA A 393 -29.49 6.18 -11.69
N GLN A 394 -28.49 5.31 -11.75
CA GLN A 394 -28.63 3.85 -11.81
C GLN A 394 -28.44 3.18 -10.44
N GLN A 395 -27.92 3.92 -9.45
CA GLN A 395 -27.67 3.37 -8.12
C GLN A 395 -28.97 2.97 -7.38
N TYR A 396 -28.94 1.84 -6.67
CA TYR A 396 -29.97 1.47 -5.69
C TYR A 396 -29.93 2.44 -4.51
N ARG A 397 -30.85 3.40 -4.50
CA ARG A 397 -30.98 4.36 -3.39
C ARG A 397 -31.73 3.74 -2.23
N PHE A 398 -31.28 4.03 -1.01
CA PHE A 398 -31.96 3.62 0.21
C PHE A 398 -33.38 4.19 0.25
N ASN A 399 -34.39 3.31 0.17
CA ASN A 399 -35.80 3.66 0.27
C ASN A 399 -36.65 2.41 0.54
N THR A 400 -36.83 2.08 1.82
CA THR A 400 -37.59 0.88 2.24
C THR A 400 -39.07 0.95 1.82
N THR A 401 -39.66 2.14 1.77
CA THR A 401 -41.03 2.35 1.30
C THR A 401 -41.18 2.03 -0.19
N ALA A 402 -40.27 2.54 -1.03
CA ALA A 402 -40.29 2.26 -2.46
C ALA A 402 -39.93 0.78 -2.76
N ALA A 403 -39.01 0.19 -2.00
CA ALA A 403 -38.70 -1.23 -2.09
C ALA A 403 -39.93 -2.10 -1.75
N ARG A 404 -40.66 -1.76 -0.68
CA ARG A 404 -41.92 -2.42 -0.32
C ARG A 404 -42.96 -2.29 -1.44
N GLN A 405 -43.12 -1.09 -2.00
CA GLN A 405 -44.03 -0.88 -3.12
C GLN A 405 -43.64 -1.71 -4.34
N MET A 406 -42.34 -1.85 -4.62
CA MET A 406 -41.82 -2.69 -5.69
C MET A 406 -42.17 -4.18 -5.47
N LEU A 407 -42.02 -4.68 -4.24
CA LEU A 407 -42.42 -6.05 -3.86
C LEU A 407 -43.94 -6.25 -4.00
N ASN A 408 -44.73 -5.30 -3.52
CA ASN A 408 -46.18 -5.31 -3.63
C ASN A 408 -46.64 -5.36 -5.10
N ASN A 409 -46.04 -4.54 -5.96
CA ASN A 409 -46.31 -4.54 -7.40
C ASN A 409 -45.93 -5.88 -8.07
N ALA A 410 -44.95 -6.59 -7.52
CA ALA A 410 -44.56 -7.94 -7.95
C ALA A 410 -45.43 -9.06 -7.33
N GLY A 411 -46.51 -8.71 -6.62
CA GLY A 411 -47.51 -9.63 -6.06
C GLY A 411 -47.20 -10.14 -4.66
N TRP A 412 -46.16 -9.64 -3.99
CA TRP A 412 -45.85 -9.93 -2.59
C TRP A 412 -46.71 -9.06 -1.67
N THR A 413 -48.02 -9.30 -1.63
CA THR A 413 -49.00 -8.43 -0.94
C THR A 413 -49.83 -9.18 0.10
N TYR A 414 -49.45 -10.39 0.48
CA TYR A 414 -50.28 -11.26 1.32
C TYR A 414 -49.64 -11.58 2.66
N ASP A 415 -50.45 -12.02 3.63
CA ASP A 415 -49.99 -12.60 4.89
C ASP A 415 -49.97 -14.13 4.85
N ALA A 416 -49.56 -14.76 5.97
CA ALA A 416 -49.50 -16.21 6.12
C ALA A 416 -50.87 -16.91 6.02
N ALA A 417 -51.97 -16.18 6.25
CA ALA A 417 -53.34 -16.68 6.13
C ALA A 417 -53.90 -16.49 4.70
N GLY A 418 -53.13 -15.89 3.79
CA GLY A 418 -53.54 -15.61 2.42
C GLY A 418 -54.43 -14.37 2.27
N ASN A 419 -54.51 -13.50 3.28
CA ASN A 419 -55.23 -12.23 3.18
C ASN A 419 -54.34 -11.16 2.55
N LEU A 420 -54.94 -10.21 1.84
CA LEU A 420 -54.22 -9.02 1.37
C LEU A 420 -53.70 -8.21 2.56
N ALA A 421 -52.38 -8.11 2.68
CA ALA A 421 -51.68 -7.43 3.74
C ALA A 421 -50.35 -6.79 3.23
N PRO A 422 -50.40 -5.80 2.32
CA PRO A 422 -49.21 -5.19 1.70
C PRO A 422 -48.29 -4.44 2.68
N GLY A 423 -48.74 -4.20 3.92
CA GLY A 423 -47.97 -3.59 4.99
C GLY A 423 -47.33 -4.59 5.98
N ASN A 424 -47.62 -5.90 5.86
CA ASN A 424 -47.12 -6.90 6.81
C ASN A 424 -45.65 -7.25 6.55
N THR A 425 -45.02 -7.85 7.56
CA THR A 425 -43.71 -8.49 7.45
C THR A 425 -43.75 -9.83 8.19
N PRO A 426 -43.31 -10.95 7.56
CA PRO A 426 -42.89 -11.04 6.17
C PRO A 426 -44.06 -10.95 5.18
N LEU A 427 -43.77 -10.58 3.93
CA LEU A 427 -44.72 -10.60 2.82
C LEU A 427 -44.79 -12.00 2.17
N TYR A 428 -45.99 -12.36 1.70
CA TYR A 428 -46.28 -13.60 0.96
C TYR A 428 -46.83 -13.28 -0.43
N LYS A 429 -46.72 -14.27 -1.33
CA LYS A 429 -47.42 -14.28 -2.63
C LYS A 429 -48.77 -14.99 -2.52
N ALA A 430 -49.72 -14.60 -3.38
CA ALA A 430 -51.01 -15.27 -3.48
C ALA A 430 -50.85 -16.78 -3.67
N GLY A 431 -51.49 -17.58 -2.82
CA GLY A 431 -51.45 -19.05 -2.89
C GLY A 431 -50.09 -19.67 -2.60
N ARG A 432 -49.13 -18.92 -2.06
CA ARG A 432 -47.82 -19.42 -1.62
C ARG A 432 -47.74 -19.46 -0.11
N THR A 433 -47.11 -20.50 0.41
CA THR A 433 -46.82 -20.65 1.85
C THR A 433 -45.43 -20.14 2.21
N GLU A 434 -44.58 -19.85 1.23
CA GLU A 434 -43.21 -19.37 1.43
C GLU A 434 -43.21 -17.83 1.60
N PRO A 435 -42.84 -17.30 2.77
CA PRO A 435 -42.65 -15.87 2.98
C PRO A 435 -41.36 -15.35 2.36
N LEU A 436 -41.26 -14.02 2.20
CA LEU A 436 -39.97 -13.31 2.12
C LEU A 436 -39.27 -13.36 3.49
N LYS A 437 -38.72 -14.52 3.82
CA LYS A 437 -38.01 -14.82 5.07
C LYS A 437 -36.69 -15.51 4.78
N PHE A 438 -35.57 -14.99 5.28
CA PHE A 438 -34.21 -15.43 4.93
C PHE A 438 -33.30 -15.59 6.15
N ARG A 439 -32.50 -16.66 6.20
CA ARG A 439 -31.40 -16.81 7.17
C ARG A 439 -30.33 -15.75 6.89
N PHE A 440 -29.87 -15.06 7.92
CA PHE A 440 -28.86 -14.00 7.80
C PHE A 440 -27.69 -14.24 8.75
N TYR A 441 -26.49 -14.41 8.19
CA TYR A 441 -25.28 -14.70 8.97
C TYR A 441 -24.24 -13.58 8.88
N THR A 442 -23.36 -13.52 9.88
CA THR A 442 -22.18 -12.65 9.87
C THR A 442 -21.06 -13.25 10.73
N PRO A 443 -19.78 -13.05 10.40
CA PRO A 443 -18.69 -13.46 11.28
C PRO A 443 -18.50 -12.50 12.47
N ASN A 444 -17.68 -12.90 13.45
CA ASN A 444 -17.31 -12.12 14.64
C ASN A 444 -15.85 -11.63 14.66
N ASN A 445 -15.13 -11.69 13.53
CA ASN A 445 -13.77 -11.19 13.41
C ASN A 445 -13.68 -9.66 13.40
N HIS A 446 -14.77 -8.96 13.08
CA HIS A 446 -14.86 -7.50 13.14
C HIS A 446 -16.02 -7.04 14.05
N PRO A 447 -15.78 -6.17 15.04
CA PRO A 447 -16.84 -5.63 15.90
C PRO A 447 -17.83 -4.72 15.16
N GLU A 448 -17.49 -4.24 13.97
CA GLU A 448 -18.34 -3.40 13.12
C GLU A 448 -19.48 -4.20 12.45
N PHE A 449 -19.32 -5.52 12.28
CA PHE A 449 -20.28 -6.36 11.57
C PHE A 449 -21.62 -6.50 12.29
N GLU A 450 -21.62 -6.72 13.60
CA GLU A 450 -22.86 -6.92 14.34
C GLU A 450 -23.78 -5.67 14.33
N PRO A 451 -23.27 -4.44 14.61
CA PRO A 451 -24.04 -3.22 14.40
C PRO A 451 -24.54 -3.02 12.97
N ALA A 452 -23.78 -3.47 11.97
CA ALA A 452 -24.21 -3.39 10.57
C ALA A 452 -25.38 -4.34 10.28
N VAL A 453 -25.29 -5.62 10.62
CA VAL A 453 -26.39 -6.59 10.37
C VAL A 453 -27.63 -6.31 11.20
N ALA A 454 -27.50 -5.75 12.40
CA ALA A 454 -28.63 -5.32 13.21
C ALA A 454 -29.45 -4.23 12.51
N ASN A 455 -28.79 -3.21 11.96
CA ASN A 455 -29.45 -2.16 11.19
C ASN A 455 -30.04 -2.69 9.87
N ILE A 456 -29.30 -3.53 9.15
CA ILE A 456 -29.77 -4.16 7.90
C ILE A 456 -31.04 -4.97 8.13
N SER A 457 -31.09 -5.78 9.19
CA SER A 457 -32.26 -6.58 9.57
C SER A 457 -33.49 -5.70 9.82
N ILE A 458 -33.31 -4.56 10.50
CA ILE A 458 -34.39 -3.58 10.74
C ILE A 458 -34.89 -2.99 9.42
N TRP A 459 -34.01 -2.58 8.51
CA TRP A 459 -34.44 -1.97 7.24
C TRP A 459 -35.10 -2.99 6.30
N LEU A 460 -34.60 -4.22 6.24
CA LEU A 460 -35.26 -5.32 5.51
C LEU A 460 -36.68 -5.56 6.04
N ARG A 461 -36.84 -5.56 7.37
CA ARG A 461 -38.15 -5.71 8.00
C ARG A 461 -39.12 -4.61 7.61
N GLN A 462 -38.65 -3.37 7.49
CA GLN A 462 -39.45 -2.23 7.01
C GLN A 462 -39.93 -2.42 5.56
N THR A 463 -39.11 -3.06 4.71
CA THR A 463 -39.44 -3.39 3.32
C THR A 463 -40.44 -4.54 3.17
N GLY A 464 -40.57 -5.39 4.19
CA GLY A 464 -41.45 -6.58 4.15
C GLY A 464 -40.70 -7.91 4.08
N ILE A 465 -39.39 -7.88 4.32
CA ILE A 465 -38.49 -9.02 4.32
C ILE A 465 -38.09 -9.31 5.77
N GLU A 466 -38.34 -10.52 6.26
CA GLU A 466 -37.93 -10.93 7.62
C GLU A 466 -36.60 -11.70 7.56
N THR A 467 -35.66 -11.39 8.45
CA THR A 467 -34.41 -12.15 8.58
C THR A 467 -34.41 -13.02 9.84
N THR A 468 -33.65 -14.12 9.82
CA THR A 468 -33.53 -15.03 10.97
C THR A 468 -32.14 -15.58 11.20
N ASP A 469 -31.94 -16.15 12.39
CA ASP A 469 -30.86 -17.10 12.65
C ASP A 469 -31.12 -18.47 11.96
N SER A 470 -30.21 -19.43 12.16
CA SER A 470 -30.34 -20.81 11.64
C SER A 470 -31.50 -21.61 12.25
N LEU A 471 -32.05 -21.19 13.39
CA LEU A 471 -33.19 -21.82 14.06
C LEU A 471 -34.53 -21.17 13.68
N GLY A 472 -34.50 -20.13 12.84
CA GLY A 472 -35.68 -19.41 12.37
C GLY A 472 -36.19 -18.34 13.33
N ALA A 473 -35.42 -17.96 14.35
CA ALA A 473 -35.74 -16.88 15.27
C ALA A 473 -35.53 -15.51 14.62
N THR A 474 -36.50 -14.62 14.82
CA THR A 474 -36.54 -13.26 14.22
C THR A 474 -35.94 -12.18 15.11
N VAL A 475 -35.42 -12.56 16.27
CA VAL A 475 -34.76 -11.65 17.23
C VAL A 475 -33.47 -12.33 17.68
N PRO A 476 -32.29 -11.77 17.39
CA PRO A 476 -32.09 -10.46 16.75
C PRO A 476 -32.35 -10.44 15.23
N GLY A 477 -32.63 -11.61 14.61
CA GLY A 477 -32.91 -11.71 13.17
C GLY A 477 -31.68 -12.00 12.31
N TYR A 478 -30.58 -12.40 12.94
CA TYR A 478 -29.34 -12.86 12.31
C TYR A 478 -28.62 -13.79 13.28
N GLU A 479 -27.59 -14.49 12.80
CA GLU A 479 -26.71 -15.30 13.63
C GLU A 479 -25.24 -14.91 13.42
N VAL A 480 -24.54 -14.72 14.54
CA VAL A 480 -23.09 -14.46 14.54
C VAL A 480 -22.35 -15.80 14.55
N LYS A 481 -21.38 -15.96 13.65
CA LYS A 481 -20.56 -17.17 13.50
C LYS A 481 -19.08 -16.84 13.74
N ASP A 482 -18.29 -17.82 14.16
CA ASP A 482 -16.84 -17.69 14.06
C ASP A 482 -16.38 -17.86 12.59
N PRO A 483 -15.20 -17.35 12.20
CA PRO A 483 -14.72 -17.43 10.81
C PRO A 483 -14.58 -18.86 10.26
N ASN A 484 -14.25 -19.84 11.08
CA ASN A 484 -14.12 -21.24 10.63
C ASN A 484 -15.50 -21.84 10.29
N ALA A 485 -16.51 -21.53 11.09
CA ALA A 485 -17.89 -21.86 10.78
C ALA A 485 -18.36 -21.17 9.48
N MET A 486 -17.97 -19.91 9.26
CA MET A 486 -18.26 -19.22 8.00
C MET A 486 -17.62 -19.91 6.79
N GLY A 487 -16.36 -20.36 6.88
CA GLY A 487 -15.71 -21.13 5.81
C GLY A 487 -16.43 -22.45 5.48
N SER A 488 -16.97 -23.14 6.50
CA SER A 488 -17.79 -24.34 6.29
C SER A 488 -19.13 -24.01 5.62
N ILE A 489 -19.76 -22.89 5.98
CA ILE A 489 -21.01 -22.40 5.37
C ILE A 489 -20.78 -22.00 3.91
N TRP A 490 -19.67 -21.31 3.64
CA TRP A 490 -19.24 -20.89 2.30
C TRP A 490 -19.06 -22.09 1.37
N SER A 491 -18.22 -23.05 1.78
CA SER A 491 -17.93 -24.24 0.96
C SER A 491 -19.18 -25.09 0.65
N ALA A 492 -20.19 -25.07 1.51
CA ALA A 492 -21.48 -25.73 1.28
C ALA A 492 -22.52 -24.85 0.55
N LEU A 493 -22.27 -23.54 0.44
CA LEU A 493 -23.27 -22.52 0.12
C LEU A 493 -24.56 -22.72 0.94
N ASP A 494 -24.43 -22.85 2.28
CA ASP A 494 -25.54 -23.10 3.21
C ASP A 494 -26.03 -21.84 3.94
N TYR A 495 -26.46 -20.85 3.18
CA TYR A 495 -26.99 -19.60 3.73
C TYR A 495 -27.98 -18.98 2.74
N ASP A 496 -28.80 -18.03 3.20
CA ASP A 496 -29.68 -17.27 2.31
C ASP A 496 -29.09 -15.89 2.03
N ILE A 497 -28.78 -15.14 3.08
CA ILE A 497 -28.07 -13.86 3.05
C ILE A 497 -26.92 -13.91 4.07
N TRP A 498 -25.82 -13.25 3.80
CA TRP A 498 -24.80 -13.00 4.83
C TRP A 498 -24.22 -11.59 4.70
N LEU A 499 -23.52 -11.14 5.74
CA LEU A 499 -22.59 -10.02 5.68
C LEU A 499 -21.20 -10.58 5.93
N TRP A 500 -20.29 -10.34 5.01
CA TRP A 500 -18.86 -10.61 5.18
C TRP A 500 -18.06 -9.60 4.36
N ASP A 501 -16.82 -9.94 4.01
CA ASP A 501 -15.94 -9.09 3.24
C ASP A 501 -14.95 -9.89 2.40
N TRP A 502 -14.49 -9.23 1.34
CA TRP A 502 -13.33 -9.64 0.56
C TRP A 502 -12.20 -8.63 0.71
N VAL A 503 -10.98 -9.05 0.37
CA VAL A 503 -9.83 -8.16 0.26
C VAL A 503 -9.35 -8.13 -1.18
N PHE A 504 -9.53 -6.99 -1.84
CA PHE A 504 -9.04 -6.75 -3.19
C PHE A 504 -8.21 -5.47 -3.20
N THR A 505 -6.90 -5.63 -3.09
CA THR A 505 -5.99 -4.51 -2.92
C THR A 505 -5.92 -3.65 -4.19
N ARG A 506 -5.21 -2.51 -4.10
CA ARG A 506 -4.94 -1.64 -5.25
C ARG A 506 -4.23 -2.36 -6.40
N VAL A 507 -3.54 -3.46 -6.13
CA VAL A 507 -2.78 -4.23 -7.14
C VAL A 507 -3.51 -5.42 -7.70
N SER A 508 -4.62 -5.81 -7.10
CA SER A 508 -5.47 -6.88 -7.60
C SER A 508 -5.86 -6.60 -9.05
N ASP A 509 -5.53 -7.52 -9.94
CA ASP A 509 -6.00 -7.51 -11.31
C ASP A 509 -7.52 -7.64 -11.32
N PRO A 510 -8.25 -6.77 -12.04
CA PRO A 510 -9.69 -6.74 -11.99
C PRO A 510 -10.32 -8.06 -12.45
N SER A 511 -9.65 -8.85 -13.29
CA SER A 511 -10.19 -10.10 -13.81
C SER A 511 -9.84 -11.27 -12.90
N ILE A 512 -8.57 -11.66 -12.81
CA ILE A 512 -8.16 -12.89 -12.10
C ILE A 512 -8.31 -12.75 -10.58
N ASP A 513 -8.00 -11.59 -10.01
CA ASP A 513 -8.00 -11.45 -8.54
C ASP A 513 -9.39 -11.09 -8.02
N VAL A 514 -10.18 -10.30 -8.78
CA VAL A 514 -11.45 -9.75 -8.32
C VAL A 514 -12.67 -10.40 -9.00
N LEU A 515 -12.86 -10.19 -10.30
CA LEU A 515 -14.11 -10.58 -10.99
C LEU A 515 -14.22 -12.09 -11.26
N GLN A 516 -13.13 -12.86 -11.10
CA GLN A 516 -13.14 -14.31 -11.25
C GLN A 516 -14.14 -14.98 -10.31
N VAL A 517 -14.35 -14.44 -9.10
CA VAL A 517 -15.26 -15.01 -8.10
C VAL A 517 -16.72 -15.05 -8.56
N GLN A 518 -17.07 -14.28 -9.60
CA GLN A 518 -18.39 -14.23 -10.22
C GLN A 518 -18.47 -15.03 -11.53
N THR A 519 -17.47 -15.86 -11.84
CA THR A 519 -17.50 -16.74 -13.02
C THR A 519 -18.16 -18.08 -12.69
N THR A 520 -18.81 -18.70 -13.68
CA THR A 520 -19.40 -20.03 -13.48
C THR A 520 -18.37 -21.08 -13.03
N PRO A 521 -17.14 -21.15 -13.59
CA PRO A 521 -16.11 -22.08 -13.12
C PRO A 521 -15.62 -21.85 -11.70
N ALA A 522 -15.85 -20.66 -11.11
CA ALA A 522 -15.48 -20.39 -9.74
C ALA A 522 -16.46 -21.02 -8.72
N ILE A 523 -17.64 -21.49 -9.13
CA ILE A 523 -18.62 -22.11 -8.23
C ILE A 523 -18.05 -23.41 -7.65
N GLY A 524 -18.01 -23.49 -6.33
CA GLY A 524 -17.43 -24.60 -5.58
C GLY A 524 -15.90 -24.53 -5.43
N VAL A 525 -15.28 -23.42 -5.85
CA VAL A 525 -13.85 -23.13 -5.68
C VAL A 525 -13.65 -21.80 -4.98
N LEU A 526 -14.05 -20.69 -5.60
CA LEU A 526 -13.88 -19.31 -5.10
C LEU A 526 -15.19 -18.53 -4.99
N SER A 527 -16.22 -18.88 -5.77
CA SER A 527 -17.50 -18.18 -5.75
C SER A 527 -18.23 -18.45 -4.44
N ASP A 528 -18.81 -17.40 -3.88
CA ASP A 528 -19.48 -17.41 -2.59
C ASP A 528 -21.00 -17.21 -2.69
N ASN A 529 -21.53 -16.79 -3.84
CA ASN A 529 -22.95 -16.51 -4.03
C ASN A 529 -23.64 -17.44 -5.04
N GLY A 530 -22.88 -18.26 -5.79
CA GLY A 530 -23.42 -19.18 -6.80
C GLY A 530 -23.93 -18.51 -8.07
N TYR A 531 -23.49 -17.27 -8.37
CA TYR A 531 -23.82 -16.55 -9.59
C TYR A 531 -23.23 -17.25 -10.83
N THR A 532 -24.02 -17.30 -11.90
CA THR A 532 -23.59 -17.85 -13.20
C THR A 532 -24.22 -17.05 -14.33
N ASN A 533 -23.40 -16.69 -15.33
CA ASN A 533 -23.85 -16.02 -16.54
C ASN A 533 -22.85 -16.22 -17.69
N ALA A 534 -23.27 -16.90 -18.76
CA ALA A 534 -22.41 -17.20 -19.90
C ALA A 534 -21.85 -15.95 -20.61
N THR A 535 -22.57 -14.82 -20.57
CA THR A 535 -22.07 -13.55 -21.13
C THR A 535 -20.99 -12.96 -20.23
N PHE A 536 -21.13 -13.08 -18.92
CA PHE A 536 -20.10 -12.67 -17.96
C PHE A 536 -18.84 -13.50 -18.16
N ASP A 537 -18.98 -14.83 -18.26
CA ASP A 537 -17.86 -15.75 -18.50
C ASP A 537 -17.14 -15.45 -19.82
N ALA A 538 -17.88 -15.13 -20.90
CA ALA A 538 -17.29 -14.73 -22.17
C ALA A 538 -16.48 -13.42 -22.07
N LYS A 539 -17.00 -12.43 -21.32
CA LYS A 539 -16.31 -11.15 -21.08
C LYS A 539 -15.09 -11.32 -20.19
N TYR A 540 -15.18 -12.15 -19.16
CA TYR A 540 -14.04 -12.55 -18.33
C TYR A 540 -12.92 -13.13 -19.20
N ASN A 541 -13.23 -14.11 -20.07
CA ASN A 541 -12.22 -14.67 -20.95
C ASN A 541 -11.64 -13.64 -21.94
N GLN A 542 -12.48 -12.72 -22.45
CA GLN A 542 -12.03 -11.63 -23.31
C GLN A 542 -11.11 -10.64 -22.58
N SER A 543 -11.39 -10.31 -21.31
CA SER A 543 -10.61 -9.36 -20.54
C SER A 543 -9.19 -9.88 -20.25
N LEU A 544 -9.02 -11.20 -20.14
CA LEU A 544 -7.71 -11.82 -19.91
C LEU A 544 -6.76 -11.70 -21.10
N THR A 545 -7.27 -11.58 -22.33
CA THR A 545 -6.46 -11.47 -23.55
C THR A 545 -6.41 -10.07 -24.15
N THR A 546 -7.11 -9.10 -23.57
CA THR A 546 -7.14 -7.71 -24.05
C THR A 546 -6.03 -6.90 -23.38
N LEU A 547 -4.93 -6.66 -24.09
CA LEU A 547 -3.74 -5.98 -23.54
C LEU A 547 -3.88 -4.46 -23.45
N ASP A 548 -4.64 -3.84 -24.36
CA ASP A 548 -4.87 -2.39 -24.33
C ASP A 548 -5.68 -2.04 -23.07
N PRO A 549 -5.15 -1.22 -22.13
CA PRO A 549 -5.82 -0.97 -20.86
C PRO A 549 -7.18 -0.26 -21.00
N ALA A 550 -7.35 0.59 -22.02
CA ALA A 550 -8.60 1.31 -22.24
C ALA A 550 -9.67 0.37 -22.80
N ALA A 551 -9.33 -0.48 -23.77
CA ALA A 551 -10.23 -1.50 -24.29
C ALA A 551 -10.60 -2.55 -23.23
N ARG A 552 -9.61 -2.96 -22.41
CA ARG A 552 -9.84 -3.89 -21.30
C ARG A 552 -10.80 -3.29 -20.27
N ARG A 553 -10.65 -2.00 -19.97
CA ARG A 553 -11.54 -1.29 -19.03
C ARG A 553 -13.00 -1.34 -19.44
N VAL A 554 -13.31 -1.14 -20.72
CA VAL A 554 -14.69 -1.22 -21.22
C VAL A 554 -15.33 -2.57 -20.88
N ILE A 555 -14.56 -3.66 -21.00
CA ILE A 555 -15.02 -5.02 -20.68
C ILE A 555 -15.23 -5.17 -19.18
N THR A 556 -14.25 -4.77 -18.36
CA THR A 556 -14.32 -4.94 -16.90
C THR A 556 -15.37 -4.04 -16.23
N ASP A 557 -15.62 -2.85 -16.78
CA ASP A 557 -16.68 -1.94 -16.30
C ASP A 557 -18.06 -2.56 -16.56
N GLU A 558 -18.25 -3.17 -17.74
CA GLU A 558 -19.49 -3.89 -18.05
C GLU A 558 -19.68 -5.11 -17.15
N MET A 559 -18.63 -5.88 -16.88
CA MET A 559 -18.67 -7.00 -15.93
C MET A 559 -19.07 -6.55 -14.53
N GLN A 560 -18.46 -5.48 -14.00
CA GLN A 560 -18.85 -4.89 -12.71
C GLN A 560 -20.32 -4.47 -12.70
N LYS A 561 -20.78 -3.84 -13.79
CA LYS A 561 -22.18 -3.46 -13.95
C LYS A 561 -23.13 -4.66 -14.01
N MET A 562 -22.75 -5.76 -14.65
CA MET A 562 -23.57 -6.97 -14.72
C MET A 562 -23.83 -7.56 -13.33
N VAL A 563 -22.81 -7.60 -12.47
CA VAL A 563 -22.94 -8.08 -11.08
C VAL A 563 -23.84 -7.13 -10.29
N TYR A 564 -23.63 -5.82 -10.43
CA TYR A 564 -24.47 -4.78 -9.80
C TYR A 564 -25.95 -4.92 -10.17
N ASP A 565 -26.24 -4.99 -11.47
CA ASP A 565 -27.60 -5.06 -12.00
C ASP A 565 -28.30 -6.37 -11.61
N TYR A 566 -27.54 -7.46 -11.42
CA TYR A 566 -28.08 -8.74 -10.96
C TYR A 566 -28.46 -8.75 -9.47
N ALA A 567 -27.86 -7.86 -8.68
CA ALA A 567 -28.15 -7.61 -7.27
C ALA A 567 -28.05 -8.85 -6.34
N SER A 568 -27.27 -9.88 -6.70
CA SER A 568 -26.89 -10.93 -5.75
C SER A 568 -25.82 -10.48 -4.77
N TYR A 569 -25.16 -9.36 -5.09
CA TYR A 569 -24.00 -8.86 -4.38
C TYR A 569 -24.22 -7.38 -4.09
N ILE A 570 -24.62 -7.06 -2.86
CA ILE A 570 -24.83 -5.67 -2.44
C ILE A 570 -23.62 -5.25 -1.63
N LEU A 571 -22.93 -4.20 -2.07
CA LEU A 571 -21.66 -3.80 -1.50
C LEU A 571 -21.82 -2.52 -0.69
N PRO A 572 -22.12 -2.60 0.61
CA PRO A 572 -22.45 -1.41 1.38
C PRO A 572 -21.28 -0.48 1.64
N TYR A 573 -20.04 -0.97 1.73
CA TYR A 573 -18.90 -0.15 2.16
C TYR A 573 -17.55 -0.69 1.69
N TYR A 574 -16.57 0.22 1.59
CA TYR A 574 -15.13 -0.07 1.57
C TYR A 574 -14.54 0.51 2.88
N PRO A 575 -14.21 -0.32 3.87
CA PRO A 575 -13.66 0.19 5.13
C PRO A 575 -12.19 0.60 4.92
N ASN A 576 -11.71 1.53 5.76
CA ASN A 576 -10.28 1.82 5.83
C ASN A 576 -9.62 0.89 6.84
N ASP A 577 -8.42 0.42 6.53
CA ASP A 577 -7.51 -0.25 7.45
C ASP A 577 -6.94 0.77 8.43
N LEU A 578 -6.90 0.40 9.70
CA LEU A 578 -6.65 1.33 10.80
C LEU A 578 -5.42 0.91 11.60
N TYR A 579 -4.49 1.87 11.72
CA TYR A 579 -3.16 1.67 12.29
C TYR A 579 -2.82 2.78 13.29
N ALA A 580 -1.89 2.49 14.18
CA ALA A 580 -1.25 3.51 14.99
C ALA A 580 0.25 3.21 15.14
N VAL A 581 1.07 4.26 15.10
CA VAL A 581 2.52 4.18 15.28
C VAL A 581 2.98 5.19 16.33
N THR A 582 4.12 4.93 16.96
CA THR A 582 4.76 5.88 17.88
C THR A 582 6.25 6.03 17.56
N SER A 583 6.74 7.26 17.71
CA SER A 583 8.17 7.58 17.71
C SER A 583 8.69 7.89 19.12
N ASP A 584 7.84 7.74 20.15
CA ASP A 584 8.18 8.03 21.53
C ASP A 584 8.97 6.86 22.14
N PRO A 585 10.23 7.07 22.55
CA PRO A 585 11.05 6.01 23.13
C PRO A 585 10.56 5.53 24.51
N THR A 586 9.60 6.23 25.13
CA THR A 586 8.93 5.77 26.35
C THR A 586 7.81 4.76 26.05
N LEU A 587 7.19 4.85 24.87
CA LEU A 587 6.15 3.92 24.42
C LEU A 587 6.74 2.75 23.61
N GLY A 588 7.68 3.03 22.71
CA GLY A 588 8.31 2.06 21.81
C GLY A 588 9.83 2.10 21.85
N SER A 589 10.44 1.75 20.74
CA SER A 589 11.90 1.68 20.51
C SER A 589 12.44 2.94 19.80
N GLY A 590 11.58 3.93 19.53
CA GLY A 590 11.98 5.21 18.91
C GLY A 590 12.08 5.18 17.39
N TRP A 591 11.38 4.28 16.71
CA TRP A 591 11.36 4.25 15.24
C TRP A 591 10.71 5.49 14.63
N GLN A 592 11.33 6.02 13.58
CA GLN A 592 10.91 7.21 12.85
C GLN A 592 10.78 6.90 11.36
N ASN A 593 10.42 7.93 10.57
CA ASN A 593 10.31 7.85 9.11
C ASN A 593 9.34 6.77 8.61
N TRP A 594 8.18 6.68 9.24
CA TRP A 594 7.13 5.73 8.87
C TRP A 594 6.56 5.96 7.45
N GLY A 595 6.67 7.18 6.90
CA GLY A 595 6.17 7.52 5.57
C GLY A 595 4.69 7.94 5.54
N ASP A 596 4.15 8.15 4.33
CA ASP A 596 2.74 8.55 4.09
C ASP A 596 1.96 7.38 3.48
N TRP A 597 1.41 6.51 4.32
CA TRP A 597 0.76 5.26 3.87
C TRP A 597 -0.49 5.45 3.01
N PRO A 598 -1.36 6.46 3.24
CA PRO A 598 -2.48 6.75 2.34
C PRO A 598 -2.09 6.93 0.87
N THR A 599 -0.90 7.48 0.59
CA THR A 599 -0.39 7.70 -0.76
C THR A 599 0.66 6.68 -1.21
N HIS A 600 1.28 5.98 -0.25
CA HIS A 600 2.28 4.92 -0.45
C HIS A 600 1.86 3.65 0.32
N PRO A 601 0.79 2.97 -0.11
CA PRO A 601 0.23 1.82 0.62
C PRO A 601 1.15 0.59 0.66
N GLY A 602 2.22 0.55 -0.13
CA GLY A 602 3.25 -0.49 0.01
C GLY A 602 4.10 -0.33 1.29
N LEU A 603 3.91 0.74 2.07
CA LEU A 603 4.56 0.95 3.36
C LEU A 603 3.74 0.49 4.57
N THR A 604 2.54 -0.08 4.38
CA THR A 604 1.79 -0.59 5.53
C THR A 604 2.49 -1.78 6.17
N MET A 605 2.35 -1.95 7.48
CA MET A 605 3.06 -2.99 8.24
C MET A 605 2.55 -4.41 7.97
N ASP A 606 1.35 -4.50 7.44
CA ASP A 606 0.68 -5.71 6.96
C ASP A 606 0.81 -5.86 5.43
N SER A 607 1.62 -5.03 4.78
CA SER A 607 1.96 -5.25 3.38
C SER A 607 2.74 -6.55 3.24
N ASP A 608 2.38 -7.31 2.21
CA ASP A 608 3.11 -8.51 1.80
C ASP A 608 4.52 -8.19 1.24
N TYR A 609 4.93 -6.92 1.22
CA TYR A 609 6.18 -6.46 0.63
C TYR A 609 7.10 -5.88 1.72
N PRO A 610 8.44 -6.06 1.61
CA PRO A 610 9.38 -5.64 2.63
C PRO A 610 9.67 -4.12 2.68
N ASN A 611 8.92 -3.31 1.93
CA ASN A 611 9.23 -1.90 1.70
C ASN A 611 9.31 -1.11 3.00
N LEU A 612 8.38 -1.32 3.96
CA LEU A 612 8.42 -0.62 5.24
C LEU A 612 9.76 -0.81 5.96
N TRP A 613 10.35 -2.01 5.89
CA TRP A 613 11.62 -2.32 6.56
C TRP A 613 12.80 -1.56 5.95
N PHE A 614 12.72 -1.19 4.67
CA PHE A 614 13.71 -0.36 4.00
C PHE A 614 13.52 1.14 4.26
N HIS A 615 12.35 1.54 4.79
CA HIS A 615 11.96 2.94 4.95
C HIS A 615 11.95 3.42 6.41
N VAL A 616 11.56 2.58 7.37
CA VAL A 616 11.52 2.94 8.79
C VAL A 616 12.96 3.11 9.33
N ALA A 617 13.25 4.19 10.04
CA ALA A 617 14.61 4.49 10.52
C ALA A 617 14.67 4.45 12.04
N PRO A 618 15.74 3.91 12.64
CA PRO A 618 15.91 4.03 14.08
C PRO A 618 16.33 5.46 14.43
N SER A 619 15.96 5.95 15.62
CA SER A 619 16.23 7.35 16.02
C SER A 619 17.71 7.68 16.26
N ASP A 620 18.57 6.67 16.34
CA ASP A 620 19.99 6.81 16.68
C ASP A 620 20.90 6.93 15.46
N ASN A 621 20.44 6.53 14.27
CA ASN A 621 21.17 6.69 13.01
C ASN A 621 20.21 6.68 11.81
N LEU A 622 20.02 7.84 11.20
CA LEU A 622 19.17 8.04 10.03
C LEU A 622 19.95 7.70 8.75
N PRO A 623 19.27 7.22 7.70
CA PRO A 623 19.92 6.90 6.43
C PRO A 623 20.40 8.18 5.71
N PRO A 624 21.43 8.07 4.84
CA PRO A 624 21.81 9.16 3.95
C PRO A 624 20.67 9.59 3.02
N VAL A 625 20.66 10.86 2.63
CA VAL A 625 19.65 11.45 1.75
C VAL A 625 20.30 11.93 0.46
N VAL A 626 19.76 11.52 -0.68
CA VAL A 626 20.17 12.02 -2.00
C VAL A 626 19.25 13.15 -2.43
N SER A 627 19.81 14.32 -2.68
CA SER A 627 19.05 15.50 -3.11
C SER A 627 19.10 15.72 -4.63
N ALA A 628 20.20 15.37 -5.30
CA ALA A 628 20.31 15.43 -6.75
C ALA A 628 21.42 14.52 -7.29
N PHE A 629 21.18 13.89 -8.44
CA PHE A 629 22.21 13.23 -9.24
C PHE A 629 22.04 13.64 -10.72
N PRO A 630 22.54 14.83 -11.12
CA PRO A 630 22.30 15.36 -12.45
C PRO A 630 22.96 14.50 -13.54
N GLY A 631 22.29 14.39 -14.68
CA GLY A 631 22.83 13.73 -15.87
C GLY A 631 23.95 14.55 -16.50
N VAL A 632 24.72 13.89 -17.37
CA VAL A 632 25.90 14.48 -18.01
C VAL A 632 25.95 14.18 -19.51
N ASP A 633 26.41 15.16 -20.29
CA ASP A 633 26.64 15.04 -21.73
C ASP A 633 28.13 15.27 -22.02
N TYR A 634 28.81 14.27 -22.58
CA TYR A 634 30.27 14.24 -22.81
C TYR A 634 30.59 13.57 -24.16
N VAL A 635 31.85 13.59 -24.57
CA VAL A 635 32.36 12.86 -25.75
C VAL A 635 33.17 11.62 -25.37
N ALA A 636 33.12 10.60 -26.23
CA ALA A 636 33.82 9.34 -26.03
C ALA A 636 35.34 9.53 -25.95
N GLY A 637 35.98 8.79 -25.04
CA GLY A 637 37.43 8.77 -24.84
C GLY A 637 37.99 9.90 -23.98
N GLN A 638 37.13 10.78 -23.44
CA GLN A 638 37.54 11.84 -22.50
C GLN A 638 37.10 11.52 -21.06
N PRO A 639 37.82 12.02 -20.03
CA PRO A 639 37.39 11.94 -18.65
C PRO A 639 36.06 12.67 -18.42
N THR A 640 35.06 11.93 -17.95
CA THR A 640 33.74 12.39 -17.54
C THR A 640 33.68 12.50 -16.02
N THR A 641 33.42 13.70 -15.50
CA THR A 641 33.18 13.90 -14.06
C THR A 641 31.70 13.71 -13.74
N LEU A 642 31.42 12.78 -12.83
CA LEU A 642 30.11 12.48 -12.29
C LEU A 642 30.06 12.96 -10.84
N SER A 643 29.01 13.68 -10.46
CA SER A 643 28.86 14.24 -9.11
C SER A 643 27.44 14.06 -8.59
N VAL A 644 27.30 13.65 -7.34
CA VAL A 644 26.02 13.50 -6.64
C VAL A 644 25.95 14.47 -5.47
N ILE A 645 24.77 15.00 -5.18
CA ILE A 645 24.51 15.84 -4.01
C ILE A 645 23.77 14.96 -2.99
N ALA A 646 24.49 14.56 -1.94
CA ALA A 646 23.96 13.76 -0.85
C ALA A 646 24.49 14.28 0.49
N SER A 647 23.71 14.06 1.54
CA SER A 647 24.03 14.45 2.91
C SER A 647 23.51 13.40 3.88
N ASP A 648 24.15 13.28 5.03
CA ASP A 648 23.66 12.45 6.12
C ASP A 648 22.99 13.33 7.18
N PRO A 649 21.76 13.00 7.65
CA PRO A 649 21.08 13.80 8.67
C PRO A 649 21.84 13.90 10.00
N ASP A 650 22.68 12.91 10.30
CA ASP A 650 23.49 12.84 11.53
C ASP A 650 24.94 13.29 11.31
N ASP A 651 25.24 13.86 10.14
CA ASP A 651 26.59 14.30 9.72
C ASP A 651 27.62 13.14 9.71
N SER A 652 27.13 11.90 9.48
CA SER A 652 27.97 10.72 9.33
C SER A 652 28.83 10.78 8.07
N THR A 653 30.01 10.15 8.13
CA THR A 653 30.90 10.05 6.97
C THR A 653 30.31 9.13 5.90
N LEU A 654 30.21 9.63 4.68
CA LEU A 654 29.65 8.89 3.54
C LEU A 654 30.74 8.30 2.62
N ASN A 655 30.49 7.09 2.14
CA ASN A 655 31.25 6.45 1.07
C ASN A 655 30.37 6.30 -0.18
N PHE A 656 30.99 6.45 -1.36
CA PHE A 656 30.31 6.46 -2.66
C PHE A 656 30.86 5.34 -3.51
N THR A 657 30.03 4.41 -3.97
CA THR A 657 30.41 3.34 -4.91
C THR A 657 29.66 3.52 -6.23
N TRP A 658 30.41 3.66 -7.32
CA TRP A 658 29.93 4.07 -8.63
C TRP A 658 29.96 2.89 -9.60
N ASP A 659 28.83 2.61 -10.24
CA ASP A 659 28.69 1.72 -11.39
C ASP A 659 28.36 2.56 -12.62
N PHE A 660 29.24 2.52 -13.62
CA PHE A 660 29.15 3.38 -14.80
C PHE A 660 28.21 2.82 -15.89
N GLY A 661 27.76 1.56 -15.77
CA GLY A 661 26.84 0.95 -16.73
C GLY A 661 27.44 0.60 -18.09
N ASP A 662 28.75 0.77 -18.28
CA ASP A 662 29.48 0.46 -19.52
C ASP A 662 30.22 -0.89 -19.49
N GLY A 663 30.05 -1.65 -18.41
CA GLY A 663 30.71 -2.94 -18.17
C GLY A 663 32.09 -2.84 -17.52
N THR A 664 32.57 -1.64 -17.18
CA THR A 664 33.78 -1.47 -16.36
C THR A 664 33.52 -1.79 -14.89
N ASN A 665 34.60 -2.01 -14.13
CA ASN A 665 34.50 -2.29 -12.70
C ASN A 665 34.03 -1.06 -11.92
N ALA A 666 33.20 -1.28 -10.89
CA ALA A 666 32.77 -0.23 -10.00
C ALA A 666 33.96 0.44 -9.25
N ALA A 667 33.83 1.73 -8.97
CA ALA A 667 34.83 2.52 -8.24
C ALA A 667 34.28 3.01 -6.90
N THR A 668 35.09 3.06 -5.84
CA THR A 668 34.69 3.59 -4.53
C THR A 668 35.49 4.84 -4.18
N THR A 669 34.80 5.92 -3.79
CA THR A 669 35.38 7.21 -3.39
C THR A 669 34.85 7.66 -2.04
N ALA A 670 35.66 8.44 -1.31
CA ALA A 670 35.23 9.15 -0.09
C ALA A 670 34.60 10.52 -0.40
N THR A 671 34.65 10.94 -1.67
CA THR A 671 34.09 12.18 -2.18
C THR A 671 32.84 11.91 -3.00
N ASN A 672 31.92 12.86 -3.02
CA ASN A 672 30.67 12.82 -3.78
C ASN A 672 30.83 13.00 -5.31
N SER A 673 32.05 12.83 -5.82
CA SER A 673 32.37 12.92 -7.24
C SER A 673 33.44 11.89 -7.65
N VAL A 674 33.38 11.47 -8.91
CA VAL A 674 34.30 10.51 -9.54
C VAL A 674 34.55 10.91 -10.99
N SER A 675 35.75 10.60 -11.51
CA SER A 675 36.08 10.74 -12.92
C SER A 675 36.16 9.37 -13.59
N HIS A 676 35.49 9.20 -14.73
CA HIS A 676 35.47 7.95 -15.52
C HIS A 676 35.58 8.23 -17.02
N THR A 677 36.16 7.34 -17.82
CA THR A 677 36.29 7.53 -19.27
C THR A 677 35.49 6.47 -20.02
N PHE A 678 34.44 6.90 -20.74
CA PHE A 678 33.63 6.03 -21.57
C PHE A 678 34.27 5.86 -22.95
N ALA A 679 34.63 4.63 -23.31
CA ALA A 679 35.34 4.36 -24.57
C ALA A 679 34.43 4.38 -25.81
N VAL A 680 33.15 4.06 -25.65
CA VAL A 680 32.20 3.89 -26.75
C VAL A 680 31.10 4.95 -26.64
N PRO A 681 30.67 5.57 -27.75
CA PRO A 681 29.49 6.42 -27.73
C PRO A 681 28.22 5.63 -27.37
N GLY A 682 27.36 6.22 -26.56
CA GLY A 682 26.14 5.58 -26.10
C GLY A 682 25.50 6.34 -24.94
N THR A 683 24.30 5.89 -24.54
CA THR A 683 23.65 6.35 -23.32
C THR A 683 23.84 5.31 -22.24
N TYR A 684 24.48 5.71 -21.15
CA TYR A 684 24.79 4.85 -20.01
C TYR A 684 23.94 5.23 -18.80
N SER A 685 23.44 4.23 -18.10
CA SER A 685 22.76 4.39 -16.82
C SER A 685 23.78 4.27 -15.70
N VAL A 686 24.23 5.40 -15.15
CA VAL A 686 25.22 5.44 -14.07
C VAL A 686 24.50 5.34 -12.73
N LYS A 687 24.93 4.41 -11.88
CA LYS A 687 24.39 4.22 -10.52
C LYS A 687 25.45 4.58 -9.47
N VAL A 688 25.01 5.17 -8.37
CA VAL A 688 25.85 5.41 -7.19
C VAL A 688 25.16 4.86 -5.94
N ARG A 689 25.89 4.02 -5.19
CA ARG A 689 25.54 3.57 -3.84
C ARG A 689 26.25 4.45 -2.83
N ILE A 690 25.48 5.17 -2.03
CA ILE A 690 25.94 6.08 -0.99
C ILE A 690 25.63 5.41 0.34
N ALA A 691 26.63 5.25 1.19
CA ALA A 691 26.43 4.59 2.49
C ALA A 691 27.20 5.31 3.58
N ASP A 692 26.56 5.43 4.75
CA ASP A 692 27.23 5.67 6.03
C ASP A 692 27.76 4.33 6.59
N SER A 693 27.93 4.23 7.91
CA SER A 693 28.36 2.98 8.56
C SER A 693 27.30 1.87 8.58
N GLU A 694 26.02 2.16 8.35
CA GLU A 694 24.94 1.18 8.57
C GLU A 694 24.01 0.99 7.35
N TRP A 695 23.67 2.08 6.66
CA TRP A 695 22.57 2.20 5.71
C TRP A 695 23.04 2.66 4.32
N PRO A 696 22.73 1.87 3.29
CA PRO A 696 22.91 2.29 1.91
C PRO A 696 21.67 3.00 1.35
N VAL A 697 21.91 3.94 0.44
CA VAL A 697 20.92 4.48 -0.49
C VAL A 697 21.51 4.51 -1.89
N CYS A 698 20.67 4.29 -2.91
CA CYS A 698 21.09 4.29 -4.31
C CYS A 698 20.49 5.49 -5.03
N ALA A 699 21.23 6.03 -5.99
CA ALA A 699 20.72 6.97 -6.99
C ALA A 699 21.22 6.58 -8.39
N THR A 700 20.44 6.92 -9.41
CA THR A 700 20.79 6.67 -10.81
C THR A 700 20.70 7.96 -11.60
N THR A 701 21.58 8.12 -12.59
CA THR A 701 21.53 9.19 -13.58
C THR A 701 21.91 8.69 -14.96
N THR A 702 21.83 9.57 -15.96
CA THR A 702 22.21 9.26 -17.34
C THR A 702 23.50 9.96 -17.72
N ALA A 703 24.39 9.23 -18.40
CA ALA A 703 25.55 9.78 -19.08
C ALA A 703 25.37 9.56 -20.58
N ILE A 704 25.21 10.64 -21.35
CA ILE A 704 25.13 10.59 -22.82
C ILE A 704 26.51 10.88 -23.37
N ILE A 705 27.08 9.88 -24.03
CA ILE A 705 28.43 9.92 -24.57
C ILE A 705 28.33 9.97 -26.09
N SER A 706 28.65 11.12 -26.66
CA SER A 706 28.61 11.34 -28.11
C SER A 706 29.92 10.88 -28.76
N PRO A 707 29.91 10.59 -30.08
CA PRO A 707 31.15 10.38 -30.83
C PRO A 707 32.13 11.54 -30.61
N ALA A 708 33.42 11.28 -30.58
CA ALA A 708 34.45 12.33 -30.42
C ALA A 708 34.44 13.38 -31.56
N SER A 709 33.68 13.14 -32.64
CA SER A 709 33.46 14.09 -33.73
C SER A 709 32.16 14.88 -33.60
N ALA A 710 31.35 14.62 -32.57
CA ALA A 710 30.16 15.40 -32.29
C ALA A 710 30.55 16.77 -31.74
N ASP A 711 29.62 17.71 -31.84
CA ASP A 711 29.75 19.10 -31.39
C ASP A 711 28.63 19.31 -30.38
N LEU A 712 28.96 19.46 -29.09
CA LEU A 712 28.00 19.51 -28.00
C LEU A 712 27.91 20.95 -27.45
N PRO A 713 26.72 21.35 -26.95
CA PRO A 713 26.56 22.65 -26.32
C PRO A 713 27.56 22.91 -25.18
N PRO A 714 28.05 24.15 -25.01
CA PRO A 714 28.90 24.50 -23.91
C PRO A 714 28.08 24.52 -22.61
N VAL A 715 28.74 24.39 -21.46
CA VAL A 715 28.12 24.46 -20.15
C VAL A 715 28.65 25.67 -19.38
N ALA A 716 27.77 26.38 -18.70
CA ALA A 716 28.11 27.57 -17.93
C ALA A 716 27.38 27.62 -16.58
N SER A 717 28.05 28.12 -15.55
CA SER A 717 27.46 28.52 -14.26
C SER A 717 27.91 29.94 -13.90
N LEU A 718 27.17 30.60 -13.00
CA LEU A 718 27.40 31.99 -12.59
C LEU A 718 27.41 32.11 -11.07
N ASP A 719 28.47 32.69 -10.53
CA ASP A 719 28.65 33.06 -9.13
C ASP A 719 28.90 34.57 -9.01
N VAL A 720 28.34 35.19 -7.97
CA VAL A 720 28.46 36.64 -7.71
C VAL A 720 28.97 36.85 -6.30
N ASN A 721 30.19 37.39 -6.21
CA ASN A 721 30.84 37.67 -4.94
C ASN A 721 30.74 39.15 -4.60
N PHE A 722 30.12 39.41 -3.46
CA PHE A 722 29.89 40.75 -2.95
C PHE A 722 30.95 41.16 -1.91
N PRO A 723 31.33 42.44 -1.83
CA PRO A 723 32.20 42.95 -0.77
C PRO A 723 31.55 42.87 0.62
N VAL A 724 30.22 42.80 0.69
CA VAL A 724 29.44 42.54 1.91
C VAL A 724 28.45 41.41 1.65
N SER A 725 28.20 40.56 2.65
CA SER A 725 27.29 39.43 2.49
C SER A 725 25.92 39.88 1.95
N GLY A 726 25.60 39.42 0.74
CA GLY A 726 24.31 39.59 0.08
C GLY A 726 24.08 40.90 -0.70
N HIS A 727 25.02 41.85 -0.75
CA HIS A 727 24.88 43.08 -1.57
C HIS A 727 26.20 43.81 -1.85
N GLY A 728 26.23 44.58 -2.94
CA GLY A 728 27.31 45.52 -3.25
C GLY A 728 26.97 46.95 -2.83
N TRP A 729 27.96 47.83 -2.87
CA TRP A 729 27.76 49.26 -2.67
C TRP A 729 27.96 50.03 -3.97
N SER A 730 27.20 51.11 -4.14
CA SER A 730 27.40 52.06 -5.24
C SER A 730 28.84 52.56 -5.21
N THR A 731 29.49 52.64 -6.38
CA THR A 731 30.88 53.07 -6.59
C THR A 731 31.97 52.11 -6.05
N GLU A 732 31.59 50.91 -5.59
CA GLU A 732 32.53 49.81 -5.32
C GLU A 732 32.44 48.70 -6.36
N SER A 733 33.59 48.05 -6.59
CA SER A 733 33.65 46.90 -7.49
C SER A 733 33.14 45.63 -6.80
N ILE A 734 32.19 44.96 -7.42
CA ILE A 734 31.87 43.55 -7.14
C ILE A 734 32.71 42.64 -8.04
N THR A 735 32.87 41.38 -7.65
CA THR A 735 33.51 40.36 -8.50
C THR A 735 32.47 39.35 -8.94
N VAL A 736 32.35 39.11 -10.24
CA VAL A 736 31.48 38.08 -10.81
C VAL A 736 32.33 37.02 -11.46
N ARG A 737 31.95 35.75 -11.31
CA ARG A 737 32.69 34.61 -11.84
C ARG A 737 31.74 33.72 -12.61
N ALA A 738 32.11 33.36 -13.83
CA ALA A 738 31.42 32.34 -14.60
C ALA A 738 32.37 31.16 -14.74
N THR A 739 31.90 29.98 -14.39
CA THR A 739 32.63 28.75 -14.70
C THR A 739 32.04 28.18 -15.97
N VAL A 740 32.86 28.07 -17.00
CA VAL A 740 32.47 27.63 -18.34
C VAL A 740 33.29 26.42 -18.75
N ARG A 741 32.70 25.51 -19.51
CA ARG A 741 33.39 24.40 -20.15
C ARG A 741 32.77 24.11 -21.51
N ASP A 742 33.58 23.58 -22.39
CA ASP A 742 33.15 23.03 -23.67
C ASP A 742 33.44 21.53 -23.69
N PRO A 743 32.47 20.65 -24.05
CA PRO A 743 32.71 19.22 -24.03
C PRO A 743 33.77 18.74 -25.03
N GLU A 744 33.93 19.45 -26.14
CA GLU A 744 34.86 19.14 -27.23
C GLU A 744 36.17 19.94 -27.17
N GLY A 745 36.22 20.99 -26.36
CA GLY A 745 37.36 21.89 -26.29
C GLY A 745 37.29 23.04 -27.32
N ASP A 746 36.11 23.34 -27.83
CA ASP A 746 35.90 24.45 -28.75
C ASP A 746 36.15 25.82 -28.06
N PRO A 747 36.54 26.85 -28.82
CA PRO A 747 36.68 28.20 -28.29
C PRO A 747 35.35 28.74 -27.76
N LEU A 748 35.38 29.34 -26.57
CA LEU A 748 34.18 29.90 -25.94
C LEU A 748 34.16 31.41 -25.93
N TYR A 749 33.01 31.99 -26.25
CA TYR A 749 32.70 33.41 -26.16
C TYR A 749 31.79 33.64 -24.96
N VAL A 750 32.26 34.38 -23.96
CA VAL A 750 31.55 34.70 -22.72
C VAL A 750 31.18 36.17 -22.73
N ASN A 751 29.90 36.48 -22.94
CA ASN A 751 29.37 37.83 -23.01
C ASN A 751 28.60 38.18 -21.73
N TRP A 752 28.91 39.32 -21.14
CA TRP A 752 28.34 39.79 -19.88
C TRP A 752 27.48 41.04 -20.13
N THR A 753 26.30 41.10 -19.53
CA THR A 753 25.50 42.34 -19.44
C THR A 753 25.15 42.60 -17.98
N PHE A 754 25.57 43.74 -17.43
CA PHE A 754 25.47 44.00 -15.99
C PHE A 754 24.13 44.55 -15.54
N GLY A 755 23.23 44.88 -16.47
CA GLY A 755 21.88 45.39 -16.19
C GLY A 755 21.77 46.91 -16.04
N ASP A 756 22.90 47.63 -16.05
CA ASP A 756 22.99 49.10 -16.00
C ASP A 756 23.30 49.74 -17.37
N GLY A 757 23.20 48.94 -18.44
CA GLY A 757 23.56 49.35 -19.80
C GLY A 757 25.01 49.07 -20.20
N THR A 758 25.85 48.60 -19.27
CA THR A 758 27.23 48.20 -19.56
C THR A 758 27.36 46.69 -19.86
N SER A 759 28.42 46.32 -20.59
CA SER A 759 28.71 44.94 -20.97
C SER A 759 30.21 44.68 -21.05
N ALA A 760 30.60 43.42 -20.94
CA ALA A 760 31.96 42.94 -21.15
C ALA A 760 31.93 41.66 -21.99
N ALA A 761 33.06 41.28 -22.58
CA ALA A 761 33.18 40.03 -23.31
C ALA A 761 34.57 39.44 -23.10
N ASP A 762 34.61 38.12 -22.92
CA ASP A 762 35.83 37.32 -22.85
C ASP A 762 35.80 36.27 -23.94
N HIS A 763 36.96 35.94 -24.50
CA HIS A 763 37.11 34.90 -25.51
C HIS A 763 38.20 33.93 -25.10
N LEU A 764 37.81 32.69 -24.87
CA LEU A 764 38.69 31.58 -24.56
C LEU A 764 39.11 30.94 -25.88
N THR A 765 40.28 31.33 -26.41
CA THR A 765 40.77 30.92 -27.74
C THR A 765 41.14 29.44 -27.86
N ALA A 766 41.30 28.76 -26.73
CA ALA A 766 41.47 27.31 -26.64
C ALA A 766 40.93 26.88 -25.28
N THR A 767 39.97 25.96 -25.28
CA THR A 767 39.54 25.27 -24.07
C THR A 767 40.07 23.85 -24.11
N THR A 768 40.29 23.26 -22.93
CA THR A 768 40.57 21.83 -22.87
C THR A 768 39.21 21.12 -22.81
N PRO A 769 39.00 20.04 -23.58
CA PRO A 769 37.74 19.29 -23.54
C PRO A 769 37.34 18.96 -22.11
N ASN A 770 36.09 19.28 -21.76
CA ASN A 770 35.48 19.02 -20.45
C ASN A 770 36.19 19.65 -19.23
N GLN A 771 37.02 20.67 -19.45
CA GLN A 771 37.70 21.37 -18.36
C GLN A 771 36.94 22.65 -18.00
N ASP A 772 36.47 22.71 -16.75
CA ASP A 772 35.94 23.94 -16.17
C ASP A 772 37.02 25.04 -16.16
N THR A 773 36.70 26.17 -16.76
CA THR A 773 37.50 27.38 -16.81
C THR A 773 36.71 28.51 -16.15
N THR A 774 37.28 29.14 -15.12
CA THR A 774 36.65 30.27 -14.46
C THR A 774 37.06 31.57 -15.13
N VAL A 775 36.08 32.28 -15.68
CA VAL A 775 36.21 33.64 -16.21
C VAL A 775 35.72 34.62 -15.14
N THR A 776 36.57 35.55 -14.74
CA THR A 776 36.27 36.52 -13.68
C THR A 776 36.17 37.92 -14.27
N GLN A 777 35.11 38.64 -13.93
CA GLN A 777 34.98 40.07 -14.21
C GLN A 777 34.78 40.86 -12.93
N THR A 778 35.23 42.11 -12.94
CA THR A 778 34.91 43.09 -11.89
C THR A 778 34.05 44.19 -12.49
N HIS A 779 33.03 44.61 -11.74
CA HIS A 779 32.13 45.67 -12.19
C HIS A 779 31.72 46.58 -11.05
N THR A 780 31.57 47.88 -11.35
CA THR A 780 31.23 48.92 -10.38
C THR A 780 29.95 49.61 -10.84
N TYR A 781 28.90 49.53 -10.01
CA TYR A 781 27.63 50.20 -10.28
C TYR A 781 27.64 51.61 -9.73
N ALA A 782 27.30 52.60 -10.56
CA ALA A 782 27.31 54.02 -10.15
C ALA A 782 26.19 54.35 -9.16
N ASP A 783 24.99 53.80 -9.40
CA ASP A 783 23.79 54.10 -8.63
C ASP A 783 23.31 52.89 -7.81
N PRO A 784 22.63 53.12 -6.68
CA PRO A 784 21.92 52.06 -5.96
C PRO A 784 20.74 51.52 -6.77
N GLY A 785 20.52 50.21 -6.75
CA GLY A 785 19.46 49.55 -7.48
C GLY A 785 19.58 48.02 -7.46
N ASN A 786 18.59 47.34 -8.02
CA ASN A 786 18.67 45.90 -8.31
C ASN A 786 18.91 45.71 -9.79
N TYR A 787 20.07 45.17 -10.15
CA TYR A 787 20.45 44.97 -11.53
C TYR A 787 20.38 43.50 -11.92
N THR A 788 19.95 43.20 -13.14
CA THR A 788 19.98 41.84 -13.69
C THR A 788 21.28 41.63 -14.44
N LEU A 789 22.19 40.87 -13.84
CA LEU A 789 23.40 40.39 -14.48
C LEU A 789 23.06 39.19 -15.34
N ASN A 790 23.42 39.22 -16.63
CA ASN A 790 23.40 38.05 -17.49
C ASN A 790 24.81 37.71 -17.97
N VAL A 791 25.12 36.42 -18.01
CA VAL A 791 26.26 35.86 -18.73
C VAL A 791 25.75 34.91 -19.81
N SER A 792 26.14 35.18 -21.05
CA SER A 792 25.85 34.37 -22.22
C SER A 792 27.13 33.70 -22.69
N VAL A 793 27.14 32.37 -22.79
CA VAL A 793 28.29 31.57 -23.20
C VAL A 793 27.94 30.82 -24.46
N THR A 794 28.74 30.96 -25.52
CA THR A 794 28.55 30.25 -26.78
C THR A 794 29.88 29.75 -27.32
N ASP A 795 29.85 28.61 -28.01
CA ASP A 795 30.96 28.04 -28.79
C ASP A 795 30.99 28.57 -30.25
N GLY A 796 30.05 29.44 -30.61
CA GLY A 796 29.91 30.00 -31.95
C GLY A 796 29.18 29.11 -32.95
N LYS A 797 28.56 28.02 -32.50
CA LYS A 797 27.80 27.07 -33.34
C LYS A 797 26.31 27.38 -33.34
N ALA A 798 25.63 26.94 -34.40
CA ALA A 798 24.20 27.13 -34.57
C ALA A 798 23.43 25.87 -34.15
N GLY A 799 22.46 26.01 -33.25
CA GLY A 799 21.65 24.91 -32.76
C GLY A 799 21.01 25.21 -31.42
N ALA A 800 20.12 24.34 -30.95
CA ALA A 800 19.54 24.46 -29.62
C ALA A 800 20.62 24.19 -28.56
N GLY A 801 20.84 25.13 -27.63
CA GLY A 801 21.75 24.96 -26.49
C GLY A 801 23.17 25.49 -26.68
N HIS A 802 23.65 25.69 -27.92
CA HIS A 802 24.99 26.22 -28.23
C HIS A 802 25.22 27.69 -27.78
N THR A 803 24.19 28.30 -27.20
CA THR A 803 24.30 29.52 -26.39
C THR A 803 23.60 29.28 -25.05
N GLN A 804 24.38 29.22 -23.98
CA GLN A 804 23.89 29.20 -22.60
C GLN A 804 23.68 30.61 -22.09
N LEU A 805 22.61 30.85 -21.34
CA LEU A 805 22.36 32.11 -20.65
C LEU A 805 22.15 31.83 -19.16
N LYS A 806 22.94 32.45 -18.29
CA LYS A 806 22.74 32.45 -16.84
C LYS A 806 22.52 33.86 -16.34
N SER A 807 21.64 34.00 -15.36
CA SER A 807 21.24 35.31 -14.82
C SER A 807 21.28 35.31 -13.30
N SER A 808 21.64 36.45 -12.72
CA SER A 808 21.59 36.69 -11.28
C SER A 808 21.13 38.12 -10.98
N THR A 809 20.47 38.31 -9.84
CA THR A 809 20.08 39.64 -9.37
C THR A 809 21.16 40.19 -8.46
N VAL A 810 21.64 41.39 -8.77
CA VAL A 810 22.72 42.07 -8.07
C VAL A 810 22.15 43.29 -7.33
N PRO A 811 21.91 43.21 -6.01
CA PRO A 811 21.50 44.36 -5.22
C PRO A 811 22.70 45.26 -4.90
N ILE A 812 22.56 46.55 -5.23
CA ILE A 812 23.54 47.61 -4.99
C ILE A 812 22.92 48.67 -4.10
N TRP A 813 23.56 48.97 -2.98
CA TRP A 813 23.06 49.91 -1.97
C TRP A 813 23.87 51.21 -1.95
N ALA A 814 23.27 52.30 -1.49
CA ALA A 814 23.98 53.57 -1.29
C ALA A 814 24.91 53.48 -0.07
N ARG A 815 26.18 53.90 -0.21
CA ARG A 815 27.07 54.02 0.95
C ARG A 815 26.52 55.06 1.95
N PRO A 816 26.51 54.79 3.26
CA PRO A 816 26.26 55.82 4.26
C PRO A 816 27.38 56.88 4.21
N THR A 817 27.06 58.14 3.89
CA THR A 817 28.03 59.24 3.94
C THR A 817 28.36 59.61 5.38
N ALA A 818 29.64 59.49 5.77
CA ALA A 818 30.14 60.00 7.04
C ALA A 818 30.23 61.54 7.00
N GLY A 819 29.19 62.23 7.52
CA GLY A 819 29.22 63.68 7.70
C GLY A 819 27.83 64.35 7.69
N GLY A 820 27.15 64.35 8.83
CA GLY A 820 25.95 65.16 9.11
C GLY A 820 25.69 65.23 10.62
N PRO A 821 25.28 66.38 11.19
CA PRO A 821 25.52 66.74 12.60
C PRO A 821 24.59 66.05 13.60
N ALA A 822 25.07 66.00 14.85
CA ALA A 822 24.36 65.48 16.01
C ALA A 822 23.16 66.36 16.43
N GLY A 823 22.03 65.70 16.73
CA GLY A 823 20.81 66.22 17.37
C GLY A 823 19.73 66.63 16.36
N VAL A 824 18.50 66.10 16.36
CA VAL A 824 17.60 65.90 17.52
C VAL A 824 16.70 64.68 17.31
N ALA A 825 16.40 64.03 18.45
CA ALA A 825 15.54 62.88 18.66
C ALA A 825 14.17 62.88 17.94
N GLY A 826 13.78 61.69 17.49
CA GLY A 826 12.41 61.41 17.08
C GLY A 826 12.21 59.97 16.56
N LEU A 827 12.27 58.97 17.46
CA LEU A 827 11.65 57.63 17.39
C LEU A 827 12.06 56.74 16.19
N ASN A 828 12.54 55.51 16.34
CA ASN A 828 11.97 54.38 17.08
C ASN A 828 13.00 53.21 17.05
N PRO A 829 13.17 52.41 18.11
CA PRO A 829 14.16 51.34 18.17
C PRO A 829 13.60 50.04 17.57
N LEU A 830 14.48 49.20 17.02
CA LEU A 830 14.55 47.74 17.18
C LEU A 830 15.37 47.11 16.05
N ILE A 831 16.69 46.91 16.25
CA ILE A 831 17.39 45.63 15.99
C ILE A 831 18.60 45.58 16.93
N ASN A 832 18.53 44.75 17.97
CA ASN A 832 19.66 43.88 18.30
C ASN A 832 19.13 42.60 18.94
N TYR A 833 19.51 41.46 18.37
CA TYR A 833 19.36 40.17 18.99
C TYR A 833 20.40 40.06 20.12
N GLY A 834 19.89 40.04 21.35
CA GLY A 834 20.54 39.46 22.50
C GLY A 834 19.40 38.93 23.39
N VAL A 835 19.17 37.63 23.37
CA VAL A 835 18.35 36.95 24.40
C VAL A 835 19.06 37.18 25.74
N PRO A 836 18.36 37.51 26.86
CA PRO A 836 17.12 36.88 27.27
C PRO A 836 15.98 37.77 27.80
N LEU A 837 14.77 37.20 27.71
CA LEU A 837 13.52 37.54 28.43
C LEU A 837 12.69 38.74 27.91
N GLY A 838 11.61 38.42 27.19
CA GLY A 838 10.37 39.20 27.26
C GLY A 838 9.76 39.68 25.93
N ILE A 839 8.73 38.96 25.46
CA ILE A 839 7.54 39.49 24.77
C ILE A 839 7.71 39.86 23.27
N VAL A 840 7.42 38.87 22.41
CA VAL A 840 7.11 39.03 20.97
C VAL A 840 5.59 38.84 20.79
N ALA A 841 4.81 39.94 20.82
CA ALA A 841 3.34 39.85 20.77
C ALA A 841 2.58 40.89 19.94
N VAL A 842 3.19 41.85 19.22
CA VAL A 842 2.39 42.99 18.67
C VAL A 842 2.56 43.30 17.17
N ILE A 843 3.58 42.80 16.47
CA ILE A 843 3.81 43.22 15.06
C ILE A 843 3.15 42.30 14.01
N LEU A 844 2.57 41.17 14.40
CA LEU A 844 1.75 40.33 13.51
C LEU A 844 0.34 40.91 13.22
N VAL A 845 -0.07 41.98 13.91
CA VAL A 845 -1.48 42.45 13.85
C VAL A 845 -1.73 43.54 12.79
N VAL A 846 -0.71 44.26 12.29
CA VAL A 846 -0.94 45.39 11.37
C VAL A 846 -0.80 45.02 9.88
N ALA A 847 -0.04 43.98 9.55
CA ALA A 847 0.01 43.44 8.17
C ALA A 847 -1.27 42.64 7.81
N ALA A 848 -1.92 42.02 8.81
CA ALA A 848 -3.21 41.36 8.63
C ALA A 848 -4.37 42.36 8.36
N ALA A 849 -4.28 43.60 8.87
CA ALA A 849 -5.37 44.57 8.77
C ALA A 849 -5.51 45.23 7.38
N ILE A 850 -4.44 45.28 6.59
CA ILE A 850 -4.46 45.86 5.23
C ILE A 850 -4.86 44.80 4.18
N PHE A 851 -4.51 43.52 4.43
CA PHE A 851 -4.91 42.40 3.57
C PHE A 851 -6.37 41.98 3.78
N VAL A 852 -6.90 42.07 5.01
CA VAL A 852 -8.31 41.76 5.33
C VAL A 852 -9.27 42.86 4.85
N ARG A 853 -8.84 44.13 4.77
CA ARG A 853 -9.68 45.22 4.23
C ARG A 853 -9.89 45.18 2.71
N ARG A 854 -8.96 44.60 1.94
CA ARG A 854 -9.13 44.45 0.48
C ARG A 854 -9.90 43.19 0.06
N ARG A 855 -10.07 42.21 0.96
CA ARG A 855 -10.84 40.98 0.69
C ARG A 855 -12.32 41.09 1.11
N ARG A 856 -12.67 42.00 2.02
CA ARG A 856 -14.08 42.26 2.42
C ARG A 856 -14.86 43.17 1.48
N ALA A 857 -14.21 43.92 0.60
CA ALA A 857 -14.90 44.74 -0.42
C ALA A 857 -15.32 43.94 -1.67
N ARG A 858 -14.97 42.65 -1.76
CA ARG A 858 -15.25 41.79 -2.93
C ARG A 858 -16.25 40.65 -2.63
N ILE A 859 -16.76 40.57 -1.40
CA ILE A 859 -17.71 39.54 -0.96
C ILE A 859 -19.12 40.14 -0.71
N GLU A 860 -19.24 41.47 -0.69
CA GLU A 860 -20.53 42.15 -0.50
C GLU A 860 -21.26 42.48 -1.84
N GLU A 861 -20.61 42.26 -3.00
CA GLU A 861 -21.22 42.48 -4.33
C GLU A 861 -21.88 41.22 -4.94
N GLU A 862 -21.71 40.02 -4.35
CA GLU A 862 -22.32 38.76 -4.84
C GLU A 862 -23.54 38.29 -4.00
N ARG A 863 -24.07 39.15 -3.11
CA ARG A 863 -25.24 38.84 -2.27
C ARG A 863 -26.50 39.65 -2.59
N GLN A 864 -26.61 40.15 -3.81
CA GLN A 864 -27.84 40.77 -4.32
C GLN A 864 -28.32 40.02 -5.56
N GLU A 865 -28.96 38.86 -5.38
CA GLU A 865 -30.01 38.34 -6.26
C GLU A 865 -30.59 37.04 -5.67
N GLU A 866 -31.58 37.16 -4.78
CA GLU A 866 -32.90 36.48 -4.88
C GLU A 866 -33.78 36.68 -3.61
N PRO A 867 -35.13 36.61 -3.74
CA PRO A 867 -36.11 37.42 -2.99
C PRO A 867 -36.77 36.71 -1.77
N PRO A 868 -37.65 37.38 -0.98
CA PRO A 868 -37.79 37.13 0.45
C PRO A 868 -38.85 36.08 0.82
N ARG A 869 -38.64 35.37 1.94
CA ARG A 869 -39.70 34.65 2.65
C ARG A 869 -40.07 35.36 3.96
N GLU A 870 -41.36 35.66 4.05
CA GLU A 870 -42.08 36.24 5.18
C GLU A 870 -42.00 35.37 6.45
N GLN A 871 -42.01 36.02 7.60
CA GLN A 871 -42.37 35.42 8.89
C GLN A 871 -43.74 35.95 9.35
N PRO A 872 -44.59 35.12 9.96
CA PRO A 872 -45.73 35.62 10.72
C PRO A 872 -45.31 35.99 12.16
N PRO A 873 -46.05 36.92 12.81
CA PRO A 873 -45.65 37.60 14.04
C PRO A 873 -46.11 36.87 15.31
N PRO A 874 -45.54 37.19 16.47
CA PRO A 874 -46.13 36.92 17.78
C PRO A 874 -46.86 38.19 18.30
N PRO A 875 -47.81 38.14 19.25
CA PRO A 875 -48.82 37.12 19.63
C PRO A 875 -50.17 37.30 18.91
#